data_AF-Q6PQA5-F1
#
_entry.id   AF-Q6PQA5-F1
#
_cell.length_a   1.000
_cell.length_b   1.000
_cell.length_c   1.000
_cell.angle_alpha   90.00
_cell.angle_beta   90.00
_cell.angle_gamma   90.00
#
_symmetry.space_group_name_H-M   'P 1'
#
loop_
_entity.id
_entity.type
_entity.pdbx_description
1 polymer ?
#
loop_
_entity_poly.entity_id
_entity_poly.type
_entity_poly.pdbx_seq_one_letter_code
_entity_poly.pdbx_strand_id
1 'polypeptide(L)'
;MRTAPPLLLFLIVLISCGWKSTSGFVCPRICRCFANTIRCNNVTQGSALTMEHRDKRLFLYHLPLHTISSHSFEGLKGVQRIDIAQSVTLETIETLAFNNLLNLSEISIQNTRSLMRIGRGTFNNLPKLRYLSISNTGITVFPDITSIYSLEPEFILDIYDNLYLLEIPPNAFIGLTKEYVTMNLYNNGIREIHDHAFNGTKIDKLVLKNNRNLRGIHRDAFKGATGPEVLDVSATALKKLPAEGLESVLVLFAQSAYALKSLPPLQGLWSLREAHLTYNSHCCALLSWSTHRDFTFNPAWNNGSTSCDESDSTARVQHVIGGSAEGTLPKDLNIFSDADLFVDDESFGDVNFHYPELDFCQTRPTLLCTPEADAFNPCEDIAGFSFLRVAIWFINILAITGNLTVLLVSFTSRNKLTVPRFFMCNLAFADLCIGIYLLMIATVDLRTHGHYSQHAIEWQTGPGCSAAGFLSVFGGELSVYTLSTITLERWHTITNALQVERHLLLTQAASIMAAGWLISLGMGMLPLVGVSSYSKVSMCLPMDIETPLAQTFIIIILLFNVGAFIVVCVCYVLIYLAVKNPEVPRRSADTKMAKRMAVLIFTDFLCMAPISFFAISAAFKVPLITVTNSKILLVLFFPINSCANPFLYAIFTKAFRKDAYQLMSALGCCKSKASVHRMNAHCGEKAINFGSSYKGSGTAVRLAVMEGQSHHPKEEGELT
;
A
#
# COMPACT_ATOMS: atom_id res chain seq x y z
N MET A 1 -39.43 57.65 11.77
CA MET A 1 -38.07 57.33 11.27
C MET A 1 -37.42 56.32 12.21
N ARG A 2 -36.50 55.46 11.73
CA ARG A 2 -35.93 54.38 12.56
C ARG A 2 -34.83 54.93 13.49
N THR A 3 -34.86 54.51 14.75
CA THR A 3 -33.74 54.68 15.70
C THR A 3 -32.61 53.70 15.37
N ALA A 4 -31.36 54.12 15.60
CA ALA A 4 -30.17 53.29 15.45
C ALA A 4 -29.44 53.15 16.80
N PRO A 5 -28.85 51.98 17.13
CA PRO A 5 -28.29 51.70 18.46
C PRO A 5 -26.86 52.22 18.65
N PRO A 6 -26.40 52.42 19.91
CA PRO A 6 -25.14 53.11 20.24
C PRO A 6 -23.85 52.26 20.06
N LEU A 7 -23.81 51.36 19.08
CA LEU A 7 -22.67 50.44 18.86
C LEU A 7 -21.45 51.09 18.21
N LEU A 8 -21.61 52.19 17.47
CA LEU A 8 -20.53 52.77 16.67
C LEU A 8 -19.48 53.53 17.51
N LEU A 9 -19.89 54.12 18.63
CA LEU A 9 -18.98 54.86 19.53
C LEU A 9 -18.05 53.94 20.33
N PHE A 10 -18.50 52.72 20.66
CA PHE A 10 -17.68 51.76 21.40
C PHE A 10 -16.52 51.20 20.57
N LEU A 11 -16.70 51.06 19.24
CA LEU A 11 -15.62 50.65 18.34
C LEU A 11 -14.48 51.67 18.27
N ILE A 12 -14.78 52.97 18.25
CA ILE A 12 -13.77 54.02 18.11
C ILE A 12 -12.84 54.07 19.33
N VAL A 13 -13.40 53.93 20.54
CA VAL A 13 -12.60 53.92 21.78
C VAL A 13 -11.67 52.69 21.81
N LEU A 14 -12.17 51.51 21.43
CA LEU A 14 -11.36 50.27 21.38
C LEU A 14 -10.24 50.33 20.32
N ILE A 15 -10.44 51.05 19.21
CA ILE A 15 -9.38 51.26 18.19
C ILE A 15 -8.34 52.28 18.70
N SER A 16 -8.76 53.31 19.44
CA SER A 16 -7.83 54.29 20.04
C SER A 16 -7.00 53.73 21.22
N CYS A 17 -7.53 52.72 21.92
CA CYS A 17 -6.81 52.01 22.99
C CYS A 17 -6.15 50.71 22.48
N GLY A 18 -5.71 50.70 21.22
CA GLY A 18 -4.79 49.69 20.73
C GLY A 18 -3.47 49.78 21.49
N TRP A 19 -3.28 48.92 22.51
CA TRP A 19 -2.02 48.78 23.23
C TRP A 19 -0.90 48.41 22.24
N LYS A 20 -0.20 49.44 21.76
CA LYS A 20 1.22 49.32 21.43
C LYS A 20 1.96 49.03 22.73
N SER A 21 1.92 47.76 23.16
CA SER A 21 2.94 47.20 24.02
C SER A 21 4.23 47.14 23.21
N THR A 22 4.89 48.29 23.07
CA THR A 22 6.26 48.36 22.61
C THR A 22 7.12 47.75 23.70
N SER A 23 7.35 46.45 23.62
CA SER A 23 8.40 45.72 24.31
C SER A 23 9.77 46.20 23.82
N GLY A 24 10.07 47.47 24.06
CA GLY A 24 11.35 48.08 23.72
C GLY A 24 12.46 47.35 24.48
N PHE A 25 13.60 47.15 23.81
CA PHE A 25 14.76 46.52 24.41
C PHE A 25 15.21 47.25 25.68
N VAL A 26 15.21 46.54 26.81
CA VAL A 26 15.74 47.03 28.09
C VAL A 26 17.12 46.42 28.28
N CYS A 27 18.16 47.26 28.37
CA CYS A 27 19.52 46.81 28.62
C CYS A 27 19.62 46.12 30.02
N PRO A 28 20.07 44.86 30.12
CA PRO A 28 20.18 44.19 31.41
C PRO A 28 21.25 44.83 32.31
N ARG A 29 21.03 44.84 33.64
CA ARG A 29 21.91 45.54 34.61
C ARG A 29 23.37 45.10 34.62
N ILE A 30 23.65 43.85 34.25
CA ILE A 30 25.01 43.29 34.14
C ILE A 30 25.70 43.61 32.81
N CYS A 31 25.03 44.33 31.91
CA CYS A 31 25.49 44.69 30.57
C CYS A 31 25.75 46.20 30.45
N ARG A 32 26.59 46.57 29.48
CA ARG A 32 26.61 47.92 28.90
C ARG A 32 26.19 47.81 27.44
N CYS A 33 25.14 48.53 27.08
CA CYS A 33 24.60 48.58 25.73
C CYS A 33 24.89 49.94 25.10
N PHE A 34 25.38 49.92 23.87
CA PHE A 34 25.61 51.08 23.02
C PHE A 34 24.71 50.98 21.78
N ALA A 35 24.68 51.99 20.92
CA ALA A 35 23.86 51.99 19.71
C ALA A 35 24.09 50.77 18.80
N ASN A 36 25.35 50.31 18.69
CA ASN A 36 25.75 49.25 17.75
C ASN A 36 26.36 48.01 18.44
N THR A 37 26.53 47.98 19.76
CA THR A 37 27.19 46.87 20.48
C THR A 37 26.60 46.62 21.87
N ILE A 38 26.71 45.39 22.35
CA ILE A 38 26.37 44.99 23.73
C ILE A 38 27.54 44.24 24.35
N ARG A 39 27.91 44.57 25.59
CA ARG A 39 28.95 43.87 26.35
C ARG A 39 28.45 43.55 27.76
N CYS A 40 28.35 42.25 28.06
CA CYS A 40 27.99 41.70 29.36
C CYS A 40 29.12 40.74 29.76
N ASN A 41 30.19 41.25 30.36
CA ASN A 41 31.39 40.46 30.68
C ASN A 41 31.70 40.53 32.19
N ASN A 42 32.75 39.83 32.64
CA ASN A 42 33.19 39.85 34.04
C ASN A 42 33.36 41.28 34.63
N VAL A 43 33.78 42.25 33.82
CA VAL A 43 33.98 43.66 34.25
C VAL A 43 32.65 44.40 34.41
N THR A 44 31.68 44.22 33.50
CA THR A 44 30.36 44.83 33.64
C THR A 44 29.54 44.14 34.74
N GLN A 45 29.67 42.83 34.91
CA GLN A 45 29.08 42.09 36.03
C GLN A 45 29.64 42.59 37.38
N GLY A 46 30.97 42.74 37.51
CA GLY A 46 31.60 43.29 38.71
C GLY A 46 31.31 44.78 38.98
N SER A 47 30.88 45.54 37.95
CA SER A 47 30.47 46.93 38.09
C SER A 47 29.06 47.11 38.65
N ALA A 48 28.23 46.05 38.68
CA ALA A 48 26.85 46.08 39.15
C ALA A 48 26.79 46.03 40.69
N LEU A 49 27.29 47.09 41.33
CA LEU A 49 27.34 47.21 42.78
C LEU A 49 25.94 47.36 43.40
N THR A 50 25.76 46.74 44.57
CA THR A 50 24.57 46.69 45.45
C THR A 50 23.42 45.74 45.05
N MET A 51 22.79 45.18 46.09
CA MET A 51 21.69 44.19 46.09
C MET A 51 22.03 42.77 45.59
N GLU A 52 21.32 41.78 46.15
CA GLU A 52 21.50 40.35 45.86
C GLU A 52 21.15 39.99 44.41
N HIS A 53 22.15 39.86 43.54
CA HIS A 53 21.93 39.40 42.16
C HIS A 53 21.77 37.87 42.12
N ARG A 54 20.57 37.40 42.46
CA ARG A 54 20.14 35.99 42.31
C ARG A 54 19.89 35.58 40.85
N ASP A 55 19.89 36.54 39.92
CA ASP A 55 19.53 36.37 38.51
C ASP A 55 20.58 35.60 37.71
N LYS A 56 20.46 34.27 37.76
CA LYS A 56 21.22 33.29 36.98
C LYS A 56 20.90 33.28 35.47
N ARG A 57 20.06 34.19 34.97
CA ARG A 57 19.54 34.20 33.59
C ARG A 57 19.71 35.57 32.94
N LEU A 58 20.24 35.59 31.72
CA LEU A 58 20.41 36.78 30.89
C LEU A 58 19.45 36.70 29.69
N PHE A 59 18.41 37.53 29.69
CA PHE A 59 17.44 37.62 28.60
C PHE A 59 17.76 38.81 27.68
N LEU A 60 17.81 38.56 26.38
CA LEU A 60 18.14 39.52 25.34
C LEU A 60 17.06 39.47 24.24
N TYR A 61 15.93 40.11 24.53
CA TYR A 61 14.76 40.13 23.66
C TYR A 61 14.67 41.44 22.87
N HIS A 62 14.31 41.34 21.59
CA HIS A 62 14.18 42.48 20.67
C HIS A 62 15.44 43.35 20.54
N LEU A 63 16.65 42.74 20.55
CA LEU A 63 17.91 43.47 20.34
C LEU A 63 17.82 44.33 19.07
N PRO A 64 18.03 45.66 19.14
CA PRO A 64 18.02 46.56 17.97
C PRO A 64 19.37 46.58 17.24
N LEU A 65 20.19 45.54 17.43
CA LEU A 65 21.55 45.44 16.91
C LEU A 65 21.56 44.58 15.63
N HIS A 66 22.48 44.88 14.71
CA HIS A 66 22.77 44.02 13.56
C HIS A 66 23.78 42.92 13.88
N THR A 67 24.68 43.15 14.85
CA THR A 67 25.76 42.23 15.20
C THR A 67 25.93 42.08 16.71
N ILE A 68 26.13 40.84 17.18
CA ILE A 68 26.71 40.59 18.51
C ILE A 68 28.23 40.44 18.34
N SER A 69 28.96 41.36 18.95
CA SER A 69 30.42 41.49 18.82
C SER A 69 31.22 40.39 19.51
N SER A 70 32.46 40.21 19.06
CA SER A 70 33.45 39.31 19.64
C SER A 70 33.67 39.63 21.13
N HIS A 71 33.78 38.61 21.98
CA HIS A 71 33.92 38.75 23.44
C HIS A 71 32.75 39.51 24.13
N SER A 72 31.56 39.57 23.52
CA SER A 72 30.39 40.23 24.11
C SER A 72 29.95 39.63 25.46
N PHE A 73 30.06 38.32 25.66
CA PHE A 73 29.64 37.63 26.88
C PHE A 73 30.80 37.10 27.74
N GLU A 74 32.04 37.52 27.48
CA GLU A 74 33.23 36.84 27.98
C GLU A 74 33.34 36.75 29.53
N GLY A 75 33.60 35.54 30.03
CA GLY A 75 33.99 35.29 31.41
C GLY A 75 32.94 35.63 32.49
N LEU A 76 31.65 35.76 32.14
CA LEU A 76 30.56 35.85 33.13
C LEU A 76 30.60 34.64 34.08
N LYS A 77 30.54 34.90 35.40
CA LYS A 77 30.68 33.86 36.43
C LYS A 77 29.36 33.47 37.11
N GLY A 78 28.37 34.37 37.11
CA GLY A 78 27.08 34.16 37.78
C GLY A 78 25.92 33.77 36.86
N VAL A 79 26.08 33.88 35.54
CA VAL A 79 25.03 33.57 34.57
C VAL A 79 25.09 32.08 34.20
N GLN A 80 23.96 31.38 34.35
CA GLN A 80 23.79 29.97 33.98
C GLN A 80 23.01 29.80 32.67
N ARG A 81 22.21 30.80 32.26
CA ARG A 81 21.42 30.75 31.01
C ARG A 81 21.51 32.07 30.24
N ILE A 82 21.72 32.00 28.92
CA ILE A 82 21.64 33.17 28.02
C ILE A 82 20.61 32.88 26.92
N ASP A 83 19.54 33.68 26.89
CA ASP A 83 18.46 33.59 25.92
C ASP A 83 18.44 34.84 25.02
N ILE A 84 18.77 34.67 23.74
CA ILE A 84 18.64 35.69 22.69
C ILE A 84 17.39 35.37 21.87
N ALA A 85 16.40 36.26 21.83
CA ALA A 85 15.19 35.98 21.07
C ALA A 85 14.51 37.20 20.44
N GLN A 86 13.60 36.93 19.50
CA GLN A 86 12.67 37.90 18.89
C GLN A 86 13.36 39.16 18.34
N SER A 87 14.63 39.03 17.94
CA SER A 87 15.50 40.13 17.52
C SER A 87 15.56 40.15 16.00
N VAL A 88 14.84 41.10 15.40
CA VAL A 88 14.56 41.12 13.95
C VAL A 88 15.64 41.82 13.11
N THR A 89 16.54 42.57 13.73
CA THR A 89 17.69 43.21 13.06
C THR A 89 18.97 42.40 13.12
N LEU A 90 19.05 41.40 14.01
CA LEU A 90 20.29 40.65 14.25
C LEU A 90 20.63 39.76 13.06
N GLU A 91 21.74 40.07 12.38
CA GLU A 91 22.21 39.39 11.17
C GLU A 91 23.42 38.47 11.41
N THR A 92 24.28 38.79 12.38
CA THR A 92 25.51 38.03 12.66
C THR A 92 25.84 37.96 14.15
N ILE A 93 26.36 36.81 14.59
CA ILE A 93 27.07 36.67 15.87
C ILE A 93 28.54 36.39 15.56
N GLU A 94 29.46 37.17 16.12
CA GLU A 94 30.89 37.06 15.84
C GLU A 94 31.58 35.90 16.58
N THR A 95 32.82 35.62 16.15
CA THR A 95 33.76 34.69 16.77
C THR A 95 33.97 35.00 18.26
N LEU A 96 34.12 33.98 19.12
CA LEU A 96 34.38 34.14 20.56
C LEU A 96 33.36 35.02 21.31
N ALA A 97 32.12 35.18 20.82
CA ALA A 97 31.08 35.93 21.54
C ALA A 97 30.73 35.27 22.89
N PHE A 98 30.71 33.92 22.94
CA PHE A 98 30.51 33.11 24.15
C PHE A 98 31.84 32.41 24.51
N ASN A 99 32.73 33.12 25.20
CA ASN A 99 34.07 32.64 25.54
C ASN A 99 34.27 32.42 27.06
N ASN A 100 34.82 31.27 27.43
CA ASN A 100 35.28 30.93 28.79
C ASN A 100 34.18 31.04 29.87
N LEU A 101 32.99 30.48 29.60
CA LEU A 101 31.81 30.60 30.47
C LEU A 101 31.62 29.38 31.38
N LEU A 102 32.48 29.28 32.39
CA LEU A 102 32.66 28.11 33.27
C LEU A 102 31.44 27.69 34.13
N ASN A 103 30.37 28.49 34.15
CA ASN A 103 29.13 28.23 34.91
C ASN A 103 27.85 28.28 34.04
N LEU A 104 28.01 28.46 32.72
CA LEU A 104 26.88 28.51 31.80
C LEU A 104 26.41 27.10 31.44
N SER A 105 25.14 26.82 31.71
CA SER A 105 24.48 25.54 31.42
C SER A 105 23.58 25.58 30.19
N GLU A 106 23.03 26.74 29.81
CA GLU A 106 22.00 26.83 28.78
C GLU A 106 22.24 28.04 27.85
N ILE A 107 22.25 27.81 26.53
CA ILE A 107 22.21 28.84 25.48
C ILE A 107 20.96 28.63 24.64
N SER A 108 20.21 29.71 24.37
CA SER A 108 19.05 29.69 23.50
C SER A 108 19.06 30.86 22.53
N ILE A 109 18.93 30.59 21.23
CA ILE A 109 18.89 31.57 20.15
C ILE A 109 17.62 31.29 19.32
N GLN A 110 16.55 32.05 19.54
CA GLN A 110 15.21 31.71 19.03
C GLN A 110 14.48 32.86 18.33
N ASN A 111 13.82 32.58 17.20
CA ASN A 111 13.01 33.56 16.47
C ASN A 111 13.82 34.78 16.00
N THR A 112 15.07 34.56 15.59
CA THR A 112 16.01 35.56 15.06
C THR A 112 16.16 35.35 13.55
N ARG A 113 15.06 35.51 12.81
CA ARG A 113 14.94 35.13 11.38
C ARG A 113 15.95 35.81 10.43
N SER A 114 16.49 36.96 10.83
CA SER A 114 17.50 37.71 10.06
C SER A 114 18.93 37.20 10.30
N LEU A 115 19.15 36.34 11.31
CA LEU A 115 20.47 35.83 11.68
C LEU A 115 20.97 34.86 10.60
N MET A 116 21.78 35.35 9.67
CA MET A 116 22.31 34.58 8.54
C MET A 116 23.59 33.82 8.88
N ARG A 117 24.37 34.30 9.86
CA ARG A 117 25.70 33.77 10.19
C ARG A 117 25.98 33.73 11.69
N ILE A 118 26.41 32.57 12.16
CA ILE A 118 27.13 32.40 13.43
C ILE A 118 28.61 32.21 13.08
N GLY A 119 29.51 32.86 13.81
CA GLY A 119 30.96 32.79 13.60
C GLY A 119 31.56 31.42 13.93
N ARG A 120 32.74 31.14 13.36
CA ARG A 120 33.56 29.99 13.79
C ARG A 120 34.11 30.24 15.19
N GLY A 121 34.13 29.21 16.03
CA GLY A 121 34.46 29.36 17.46
C GLY A 121 33.61 30.41 18.19
N THR A 122 32.36 30.67 17.78
CA THR A 122 31.45 31.57 18.54
C THR A 122 31.18 31.01 19.95
N PHE A 123 31.11 29.68 20.08
CA PHE A 123 30.98 28.94 21.33
C PHE A 123 32.34 28.32 21.70
N ASN A 124 33.00 28.83 22.73
CA ASN A 124 34.37 28.40 23.08
C ASN A 124 34.56 28.21 24.60
N ASN A 125 35.02 27.01 24.98
CA ASN A 125 35.27 26.59 26.36
C ASN A 125 34.07 26.83 27.29
N LEU A 126 33.07 25.96 27.16
CA LEU A 126 31.78 26.02 27.86
C LEU A 126 31.57 24.70 28.65
N PRO A 127 32.43 24.39 29.66
CA PRO A 127 32.55 23.03 30.22
C PRO A 127 31.31 22.53 30.98
N LYS A 128 30.35 23.42 31.30
CA LYS A 128 29.09 23.07 31.98
C LYS A 128 27.85 23.19 31.08
N LEU A 129 28.03 23.38 29.76
CA LEU A 129 26.91 23.55 28.85
C LEU A 129 26.19 22.21 28.66
N ARG A 130 24.90 22.14 29.02
CA ARG A 130 24.05 20.96 28.83
C ARG A 130 22.98 21.15 27.74
N TYR A 131 22.65 22.40 27.41
CA TYR A 131 21.60 22.73 26.45
C TYR A 131 22.04 23.84 25.49
N LEU A 132 21.99 23.56 24.18
CA LEU A 132 22.20 24.55 23.12
C LEU A 132 21.02 24.50 22.16
N SER A 133 20.26 25.59 22.07
CA SER A 133 19.08 25.74 21.20
C SER A 133 19.29 26.84 20.17
N ILE A 134 19.07 26.52 18.89
CA ILE A 134 19.15 27.45 17.76
C ILE A 134 17.94 27.21 16.86
N SER A 135 16.92 28.09 16.90
CA SER A 135 15.67 27.86 16.17
C SER A 135 14.98 29.08 15.57
N ASN A 136 14.27 28.84 14.45
CA ASN A 136 13.59 29.87 13.65
C ASN A 136 14.54 31.03 13.27
N THR A 137 15.73 30.68 12.80
CA THR A 137 16.81 31.59 12.38
C THR A 137 17.04 31.55 10.86
N GLY A 138 17.81 32.51 10.35
CA GLY A 138 18.16 32.61 8.92
C GLY A 138 19.43 31.84 8.51
N ILE A 139 20.00 31.00 9.38
CA ILE A 139 21.34 30.43 9.15
C ILE A 139 21.37 29.50 7.93
N THR A 140 22.42 29.66 7.13
CA THR A 140 22.68 28.88 5.90
C THR A 140 23.76 27.81 6.09
N VAL A 141 24.66 28.01 7.04
CA VAL A 141 25.81 27.15 7.34
C VAL A 141 25.64 26.56 8.74
N PHE A 142 26.02 25.30 8.91
CA PHE A 142 25.97 24.62 10.21
C PHE A 142 26.85 25.35 11.24
N PRO A 143 26.37 25.60 12.48
CA PRO A 143 27.12 26.35 13.48
C PRO A 143 28.35 25.57 13.96
N ASP A 144 29.48 26.27 14.11
CA ASP A 144 30.70 25.68 14.66
C ASP A 144 30.58 25.51 16.19
N ILE A 145 30.41 24.26 16.59
CA ILE A 145 30.26 23.80 17.98
C ILE A 145 31.48 23.00 18.46
N THR A 146 32.54 22.96 17.67
CA THR A 146 33.68 22.02 17.89
C THR A 146 34.59 22.39 19.06
N SER A 147 34.49 23.63 19.55
CA SER A 147 35.30 24.20 20.62
C SER A 147 34.55 24.32 21.97
N ILE A 148 33.40 23.66 22.10
CA ILE A 148 32.55 23.73 23.30
C ILE A 148 33.16 22.96 24.48
N TYR A 149 33.61 21.72 24.26
CA TYR A 149 34.23 20.83 25.24
C TYR A 149 33.46 20.71 26.57
N SER A 150 32.15 20.42 26.48
CA SER A 150 31.33 20.18 27.66
C SER A 150 31.73 18.88 28.39
N LEU A 151 31.55 18.90 29.72
CA LEU A 151 31.81 17.80 30.64
C LEU A 151 30.54 17.34 31.37
N GLU A 152 29.37 17.94 31.09
CA GLU A 152 28.10 17.48 31.67
C GLU A 152 27.64 16.19 31.00
N PRO A 153 27.04 15.23 31.75
CA PRO A 153 26.25 14.16 31.16
C PRO A 153 24.98 14.72 30.50
N GLU A 154 24.39 13.94 29.59
CA GLU A 154 23.11 14.27 28.92
C GLU A 154 23.11 15.64 28.20
N PHE A 155 24.03 15.83 27.26
CA PHE A 155 24.00 17.03 26.42
C PHE A 155 22.79 16.99 25.47
N ILE A 156 22.03 18.09 25.36
CA ILE A 156 20.91 18.25 24.43
C ILE A 156 21.22 19.37 23.44
N LEU A 157 21.25 19.02 22.16
CA LEU A 157 21.46 19.92 21.03
C LEU A 157 20.18 20.06 20.20
N ASP A 158 19.53 21.22 20.30
CA ASP A 158 18.31 21.57 19.57
C ASP A 158 18.64 22.52 18.41
N ILE A 159 18.60 22.03 17.17
CA ILE A 159 18.70 22.87 15.96
C ILE A 159 17.47 22.57 15.10
N TYR A 160 16.47 23.45 15.11
CA TYR A 160 15.18 23.20 14.45
C TYR A 160 14.54 24.46 13.84
N ASP A 161 13.60 24.28 12.92
CA ASP A 161 12.94 25.36 12.14
C ASP A 161 13.91 26.23 11.29
N ASN A 162 15.16 25.82 11.08
CA ASN A 162 16.14 26.55 10.28
C ASN A 162 16.06 26.11 8.81
N LEU A 163 15.06 26.65 8.09
CA LEU A 163 14.70 26.24 6.72
C LEU A 163 15.80 26.46 5.67
N TYR A 164 16.83 27.27 5.96
CA TYR A 164 17.95 27.56 5.07
C TYR A 164 19.22 26.74 5.38
N LEU A 165 19.23 25.96 6.46
CA LEU A 165 20.33 25.04 6.79
C LEU A 165 20.22 23.78 5.92
N LEU A 166 21.08 23.66 4.90
CA LEU A 166 20.90 22.66 3.83
C LEU A 166 21.67 21.35 4.02
N GLU A 167 22.71 21.31 4.85
CA GLU A 167 23.62 20.16 4.97
C GLU A 167 24.27 20.07 6.35
N ILE A 168 24.69 18.86 6.73
CA ILE A 168 25.53 18.61 7.91
C ILE A 168 26.93 18.20 7.41
N PRO A 169 27.98 19.00 7.66
CA PRO A 169 29.33 18.75 7.14
C PRO A 169 30.06 17.63 7.90
N PRO A 170 31.19 17.10 7.36
CA PRO A 170 32.04 16.14 8.07
C PRO A 170 32.53 16.66 9.42
N ASN A 171 32.52 15.79 10.44
CA ASN A 171 32.96 16.07 11.81
C ASN A 171 32.24 17.23 12.52
N ALA A 172 31.01 17.59 12.12
CA ALA A 172 30.28 18.77 12.60
C ALA A 172 30.13 18.87 14.14
N PHE A 173 30.15 17.73 14.83
CA PHE A 173 29.91 17.62 16.28
C PHE A 173 31.17 17.24 17.08
N ILE A 174 32.34 17.10 16.44
CA ILE A 174 33.56 16.66 17.14
C ILE A 174 33.99 17.70 18.20
N GLY A 175 34.26 17.26 19.43
CA GLY A 175 34.62 18.17 20.53
C GLY A 175 33.45 18.87 21.24
N LEU A 176 32.20 18.57 20.88
CA LEU A 176 31.01 19.08 21.59
C LEU A 176 30.99 18.65 23.07
N THR A 177 31.07 17.34 23.31
CA THR A 177 31.16 16.69 24.61
C THR A 177 31.90 15.34 24.46
N LYS A 178 32.34 14.74 25.56
CA LYS A 178 32.82 13.35 25.60
C LYS A 178 31.74 12.34 26.00
N GLU A 179 30.59 12.82 26.49
CA GLU A 179 29.47 11.99 26.91
C GLU A 179 28.38 11.88 25.85
N TYR A 180 27.30 11.16 26.17
CA TYR A 180 26.18 10.96 25.26
C TYR A 180 25.43 12.27 25.00
N VAL A 181 25.07 12.49 23.74
CA VAL A 181 24.27 13.63 23.27
C VAL A 181 22.96 13.18 22.62
N THR A 182 21.87 13.86 22.99
CA THR A 182 20.61 13.90 22.23
C THR A 182 20.72 15.02 21.19
N MET A 183 20.54 14.70 19.91
CA MET A 183 20.58 15.62 18.77
C MET A 183 19.18 15.76 18.13
N ASN A 184 18.53 16.89 18.37
CA ASN A 184 17.23 17.24 17.79
C ASN A 184 17.42 18.17 16.59
N LEU A 185 17.47 17.60 15.39
CA LEU A 185 17.80 18.28 14.13
C LEU A 185 16.60 18.38 13.17
N TYR A 186 15.39 18.54 13.72
CA TYR A 186 14.12 18.40 12.98
C TYR A 186 13.64 19.69 12.28
N ASN A 187 12.80 19.54 11.25
CA ASN A 187 12.16 20.65 10.50
C ASN A 187 13.15 21.72 9.94
N ASN A 188 14.36 21.31 9.56
CA ASN A 188 15.32 22.20 8.90
C ASN A 188 15.27 22.04 7.37
N GLY A 189 16.11 22.79 6.66
CA GLY A 189 16.26 22.70 5.19
C GLY A 189 17.06 21.50 4.68
N ILE A 190 17.48 20.58 5.56
CA ILE A 190 18.57 19.62 5.30
C ILE A 190 18.24 18.70 4.13
N ARG A 191 19.23 18.50 3.26
CA ARG A 191 19.15 17.74 1.99
C ARG A 191 20.05 16.51 1.99
N GLU A 192 21.20 16.61 2.64
CA GLU A 192 22.27 15.62 2.63
C GLU A 192 23.06 15.69 3.95
N ILE A 193 23.58 14.55 4.38
CA ILE A 193 24.48 14.40 5.53
C ILE A 193 25.74 13.74 5.00
N HIS A 194 26.88 14.44 5.12
CA HIS A 194 28.16 14.05 4.54
C HIS A 194 28.81 12.86 5.26
N ASP A 195 29.92 12.35 4.73
CA ASP A 195 30.73 11.32 5.38
C ASP A 195 31.31 11.82 6.71
N HIS A 196 31.50 10.92 7.68
CA HIS A 196 32.06 11.23 8.99
C HIS A 196 31.38 12.40 9.74
N ALA A 197 30.14 12.77 9.38
CA ALA A 197 29.41 13.89 9.99
C ALA A 197 29.33 13.78 11.53
N PHE A 198 29.11 12.56 12.03
CA PHE A 198 28.98 12.24 13.46
C PHE A 198 30.26 11.68 14.10
N ASN A 199 31.39 11.69 13.39
CA ASN A 199 32.66 11.12 13.85
C ASN A 199 33.13 11.72 15.18
N GLY A 200 33.57 10.87 16.10
CA GLY A 200 34.07 11.25 17.42
C GLY A 200 32.98 11.60 18.45
N THR A 201 31.72 11.18 18.23
CA THR A 201 30.61 11.45 19.17
C THR A 201 29.89 10.19 19.64
N LYS A 202 29.40 10.23 20.89
CA LYS A 202 28.45 9.27 21.45
C LYS A 202 27.04 9.83 21.28
N ILE A 203 26.20 9.21 20.49
CA ILE A 203 24.81 9.64 20.26
C ILE A 203 23.89 8.70 21.03
N ASP A 204 23.07 9.25 21.90
CA ASP A 204 21.92 8.52 22.47
C ASP A 204 20.78 8.57 21.43
N LYS A 205 20.34 9.77 21.08
CA LYS A 205 19.17 9.99 20.22
C LYS A 205 19.45 10.97 19.09
N LEU A 206 18.99 10.64 17.88
CA LEU A 206 19.10 11.47 16.68
C LEU A 206 17.73 11.64 16.01
N VAL A 207 17.21 12.86 16.01
CA VAL A 207 15.91 13.21 15.41
C VAL A 207 16.13 14.07 14.16
N LEU A 208 16.00 13.47 12.99
CA LEU A 208 16.04 14.09 11.66
C LEU A 208 14.64 14.33 11.06
N LYS A 209 13.59 14.22 11.89
CA LYS A 209 12.17 14.31 11.52
C LYS A 209 11.81 15.55 10.70
N ASN A 210 10.93 15.38 9.72
CA ASN A 210 10.35 16.45 8.88
C ASN A 210 11.39 17.30 8.11
N ASN A 211 12.64 16.82 7.96
CA ASN A 211 13.57 17.34 6.94
C ASN A 211 13.12 16.83 5.55
N ARG A 212 12.08 17.45 5.00
CA ARG A 212 11.36 16.98 3.79
C ARG A 212 12.23 16.84 2.54
N ASN A 213 13.38 17.51 2.51
CA ASN A 213 14.31 17.49 1.38
C ASN A 213 15.49 16.54 1.58
N LEU A 214 15.63 15.89 2.75
CA LEU A 214 16.73 14.98 3.06
C LEU A 214 16.61 13.72 2.20
N ARG A 215 17.52 13.55 1.24
CA ARG A 215 17.48 12.48 0.21
C ARG A 215 18.40 11.30 0.49
N GLY A 216 19.51 11.55 1.18
CA GLY A 216 20.50 10.55 1.56
C GLY A 216 21.27 10.94 2.81
N ILE A 217 21.70 9.91 3.54
CA ILE A 217 22.76 9.96 4.55
C ILE A 217 23.93 9.21 3.93
N HIS A 218 25.14 9.76 3.98
CA HIS A 218 26.32 9.06 3.44
C HIS A 218 26.57 7.73 4.18
N ARG A 219 27.10 6.70 3.50
CA ARG A 219 27.36 5.37 4.09
C ARG A 219 28.20 5.49 5.37
N ASP A 220 29.30 6.24 5.28
CA ASP A 220 30.25 6.48 6.37
C ASP A 220 29.85 7.63 7.32
N ALA A 221 28.59 8.13 7.30
CA ALA A 221 28.20 9.29 8.14
C ALA A 221 28.32 9.04 9.66
N PHE A 222 28.02 7.80 10.10
CA PHE A 222 28.14 7.34 11.49
C PHE A 222 29.51 6.72 11.81
N LYS A 223 30.48 6.77 10.88
CA LYS A 223 31.78 6.13 11.06
C LYS A 223 32.61 6.87 12.11
N GLY A 224 33.01 6.16 13.16
CA GLY A 224 33.65 6.75 14.33
C GLY A 224 32.67 7.40 15.32
N ALA A 225 31.35 7.25 15.12
CA ALA A 225 30.35 7.53 16.15
C ALA A 225 30.11 6.28 17.02
N THR A 226 29.41 6.45 18.14
CA THR A 226 28.80 5.38 18.95
C THR A 226 27.31 5.67 19.09
N GLY A 227 26.45 4.66 19.01
CA GLY A 227 25.01 4.90 18.79
C GLY A 227 24.70 5.32 17.34
N PRO A 228 23.52 5.88 17.04
CA PRO A 228 22.42 6.21 17.97
C PRO A 228 21.71 4.96 18.52
N GLU A 229 21.10 5.09 19.70
CA GLU A 229 20.13 4.12 20.24
C GLU A 229 18.71 4.42 19.74
N VAL A 230 18.36 5.70 19.59
CA VAL A 230 17.07 6.14 19.03
C VAL A 230 17.26 6.96 17.76
N LEU A 231 16.71 6.51 16.63
CA LEU A 231 16.79 7.20 15.34
C LEU A 231 15.39 7.53 14.80
N ASP A 232 15.10 8.82 14.58
CA ASP A 232 13.86 9.28 13.95
C ASP A 232 14.12 10.01 12.62
N VAL A 233 13.77 9.35 11.52
CA VAL A 233 13.85 9.85 10.14
C VAL A 233 12.45 10.08 9.52
N SER A 234 11.42 10.21 10.35
CA SER A 234 10.02 10.33 9.90
C SER A 234 9.79 11.58 9.05
N ALA A 235 8.91 11.50 8.05
CA ALA A 235 8.60 12.59 7.11
C ALA A 235 9.83 13.19 6.37
N THR A 236 10.82 12.35 6.05
CA THR A 236 11.96 12.68 5.19
C THR A 236 11.80 12.07 3.79
N ALA A 237 12.64 12.50 2.83
CA ALA A 237 12.71 11.96 1.48
C ALA A 237 13.84 10.91 1.29
N LEU A 238 14.28 10.28 2.39
CA LEU A 238 15.38 9.31 2.37
C LEU A 238 15.02 8.09 1.54
N LYS A 239 15.87 7.74 0.58
CA LYS A 239 15.67 6.54 -0.26
C LYS A 239 16.11 5.24 0.42
N LYS A 240 17.15 5.33 1.25
CA LYS A 240 17.80 4.25 2.00
C LYS A 240 18.40 4.80 3.29
N LEU A 241 18.53 3.94 4.30
CA LEU A 241 19.41 4.16 5.46
C LEU A 241 20.83 3.67 5.13
N PRO A 242 21.88 4.14 5.85
CA PRO A 242 23.21 3.56 5.74
C PRO A 242 23.22 2.10 6.19
N ALA A 243 24.19 1.33 5.68
CA ALA A 243 24.29 -0.12 5.92
C ALA A 243 25.15 -0.50 7.14
N GLU A 244 25.86 0.47 7.72
CA GLU A 244 26.80 0.33 8.83
C GLU A 244 26.57 1.47 9.83
N GLY A 245 26.94 1.27 11.10
CA GLY A 245 26.80 2.29 12.14
C GLY A 245 25.36 2.48 12.67
N LEU A 246 24.47 1.53 12.44
CA LEU A 246 23.11 1.47 13.03
C LEU A 246 22.93 0.27 13.99
N GLU A 247 24.01 -0.45 14.29
CA GLU A 247 23.98 -1.71 15.07
C GLU A 247 23.46 -1.52 16.50
N SER A 248 23.65 -0.33 17.07
CA SER A 248 23.17 0.09 18.39
C SER A 248 21.70 0.55 18.43
N VAL A 249 21.04 0.72 17.28
CA VAL A 249 19.67 1.29 17.25
C VAL A 249 18.69 0.31 17.92
N LEU A 250 18.14 0.76 19.04
CA LEU A 250 17.07 0.09 19.78
C LEU A 250 15.69 0.46 19.20
N VAL A 251 15.51 1.73 18.83
CA VAL A 251 14.22 2.29 18.38
C VAL A 251 14.37 3.06 17.06
N LEU A 252 13.61 2.68 16.03
CA LEU A 252 13.62 3.30 14.70
C LEU A 252 12.26 3.89 14.33
N PHE A 253 12.17 5.22 14.19
CA PHE A 253 11.01 5.90 13.62
C PHE A 253 11.27 6.30 12.16
N ALA A 254 10.43 5.82 11.26
CA ALA A 254 10.44 6.13 9.83
C ALA A 254 9.00 6.22 9.29
N GLN A 255 8.13 6.94 10.01
CA GLN A 255 6.74 7.18 9.64
C GLN A 255 6.63 8.23 8.50
N SER A 256 5.68 8.09 7.59
CA SER A 256 5.47 8.97 6.43
C SER A 256 6.72 9.19 5.54
N ALA A 257 7.65 8.24 5.53
CA ALA A 257 8.91 8.26 4.80
C ALA A 257 8.79 7.49 3.47
N TYR A 258 7.82 7.83 2.62
CA TYR A 258 7.44 7.09 1.40
C TYR A 258 8.55 6.93 0.33
N ALA A 259 9.69 7.60 0.49
CA ALA A 259 10.87 7.40 -0.34
C ALA A 259 11.68 6.15 0.07
N LEU A 260 11.58 5.74 1.34
CA LEU A 260 12.33 4.64 1.95
C LEU A 260 11.67 3.31 1.58
N LYS A 261 11.93 2.82 0.36
CA LYS A 261 11.34 1.56 -0.12
C LYS A 261 12.07 0.32 0.41
N SER A 262 13.37 0.42 0.73
CA SER A 262 14.19 -0.70 1.20
C SER A 262 14.87 -0.38 2.54
N LEU A 263 14.75 -1.30 3.49
CA LEU A 263 15.58 -1.32 4.71
C LEU A 263 17.06 -1.58 4.38
N PRO A 264 18.00 -1.25 5.30
CA PRO A 264 19.39 -1.69 5.22
C PRO A 264 19.50 -3.21 5.48
N PRO A 265 20.67 -3.84 5.29
CA PRO A 265 20.89 -5.23 5.68
C PRO A 265 20.56 -5.43 7.17
N LEU A 266 19.69 -6.41 7.48
CA LEU A 266 19.10 -6.53 8.82
C LEU A 266 20.13 -6.87 9.91
N GLN A 267 21.28 -7.44 9.53
CA GLN A 267 22.45 -7.60 10.41
C GLN A 267 22.90 -6.26 11.02
N GLY A 268 22.81 -5.15 10.26
CA GLY A 268 23.16 -3.81 10.72
C GLY A 268 22.12 -3.15 11.64
N LEU A 269 21.04 -3.87 11.98
CA LEU A 269 20.01 -3.46 12.95
C LEU A 269 19.92 -4.47 14.11
N TRP A 270 21.06 -5.08 14.50
CA TRP A 270 21.11 -6.21 15.42
C TRP A 270 20.34 -6.00 16.73
N SER A 271 20.49 -4.81 17.33
CA SER A 271 19.93 -4.47 18.65
C SER A 271 18.47 -4.01 18.63
N LEU A 272 17.84 -3.93 17.46
CA LEU A 272 16.51 -3.33 17.29
C LEU A 272 15.44 -4.06 18.12
N ARG A 273 14.64 -3.27 18.85
CA ARG A 273 13.51 -3.70 19.71
C ARG A 273 12.18 -3.09 19.28
N GLU A 274 12.19 -1.88 18.72
CA GLU A 274 10.97 -1.15 18.34
C GLU A 274 11.14 -0.43 16.99
N ALA A 275 10.15 -0.54 16.11
CA ALA A 275 10.18 0.05 14.77
C ALA A 275 8.81 0.64 14.37
N HIS A 276 8.77 1.92 14.03
CA HIS A 276 7.57 2.65 13.60
C HIS A 276 7.74 3.14 12.17
N LEU A 277 7.30 2.35 11.20
CA LEU A 277 7.65 2.47 9.80
C LEU A 277 6.49 3.01 8.95
N THR A 278 6.71 3.10 7.63
CA THR A 278 5.69 3.54 6.65
C THR A 278 5.01 2.37 5.93
N TYR A 279 5.62 1.18 5.92
CA TYR A 279 5.18 0.03 5.12
C TYR A 279 5.10 -1.24 5.98
N ASN A 280 3.92 -1.87 6.00
CA ASN A 280 3.64 -3.09 6.76
C ASN A 280 4.57 -4.26 6.38
N SER A 281 4.96 -4.30 5.09
CA SER A 281 5.90 -5.28 4.53
C SER A 281 7.34 -5.17 5.07
N HIS A 282 7.75 -4.00 5.57
CA HIS A 282 9.00 -3.89 6.33
C HIS A 282 8.88 -4.59 7.69
N CYS A 283 7.74 -4.45 8.38
CA CYS A 283 7.50 -5.20 9.61
C CYS A 283 7.44 -6.72 9.37
N CYS A 284 6.83 -7.17 8.27
CA CYS A 284 6.93 -8.59 7.86
C CYS A 284 8.38 -9.08 7.73
N ALA A 285 9.25 -8.31 7.07
CA ALA A 285 10.67 -8.65 6.91
C ALA A 285 11.44 -8.63 8.25
N LEU A 286 11.14 -7.67 9.14
CA LEU A 286 11.79 -7.56 10.44
C LEU A 286 11.36 -8.64 11.44
N LEU A 287 10.07 -8.93 11.55
CA LEU A 287 9.51 -9.95 12.44
C LEU A 287 9.93 -11.38 12.04
N SER A 288 9.98 -11.65 10.72
CA SER A 288 10.52 -12.92 10.21
C SER A 288 12.03 -13.03 10.44
N TRP A 289 12.78 -11.94 10.40
CA TRP A 289 14.21 -11.95 10.74
C TRP A 289 14.47 -12.09 12.24
N SER A 290 13.73 -11.40 13.11
CA SER A 290 13.94 -11.46 14.57
C SER A 290 13.67 -12.86 15.12
N THR A 291 12.60 -13.52 14.65
CA THR A 291 12.31 -14.92 15.00
C THR A 291 13.44 -15.88 14.58
N HIS A 292 14.08 -15.68 13.43
CA HIS A 292 15.26 -16.47 13.03
C HIS A 292 16.50 -16.13 13.87
N ARG A 293 16.78 -14.84 14.12
CA ARG A 293 17.88 -14.37 14.99
C ARG A 293 17.79 -15.05 16.36
N ASP A 294 16.62 -14.98 16.98
CA ASP A 294 16.40 -15.45 18.34
C ASP A 294 16.38 -16.99 18.40
N PHE A 295 15.88 -17.69 17.36
CA PHE A 295 16.02 -19.14 17.22
C PHE A 295 17.48 -19.60 17.09
N THR A 296 18.30 -18.92 16.27
CA THR A 296 19.73 -19.27 16.12
C THR A 296 20.56 -19.10 17.39
N PHE A 297 20.07 -18.32 18.35
CA PHE A 297 20.73 -18.12 19.65
C PHE A 297 20.33 -19.18 20.69
N ASN A 298 19.24 -19.94 20.47
CA ASN A 298 18.63 -20.80 21.49
C ASN A 298 18.85 -22.34 21.40
N PRO A 299 19.81 -22.93 20.65
CA PRO A 299 20.03 -24.37 20.70
C PRO A 299 20.62 -24.87 22.04
N ALA A 300 21.04 -23.96 22.93
CA ALA A 300 21.71 -24.28 24.19
C ALA A 300 20.77 -24.47 25.40
N TRP A 301 19.50 -24.06 25.32
CA TRP A 301 18.59 -24.04 26.49
C TRP A 301 17.64 -25.25 26.60
N ASN A 302 17.61 -26.16 25.62
CA ASN A 302 16.74 -27.35 25.65
C ASN A 302 17.11 -28.42 26.71
N ASN A 303 18.25 -28.27 27.40
CA ASN A 303 18.71 -29.19 28.45
C ASN A 303 18.73 -28.55 29.87
N GLY A 304 18.05 -27.42 30.07
CA GLY A 304 17.94 -26.75 31.37
C GLY A 304 16.52 -26.28 31.65
N SER A 305 15.74 -27.10 32.34
CA SER A 305 14.31 -26.85 32.57
C SER A 305 14.04 -25.92 33.74
N THR A 306 13.54 -24.73 33.45
CA THR A 306 12.70 -23.93 34.37
C THR A 306 11.56 -23.32 33.57
N SER A 307 10.34 -23.83 33.77
CA SER A 307 9.13 -23.22 33.22
C SER A 307 8.85 -21.90 33.93
N CYS A 308 8.59 -20.84 33.17
CA CYS A 308 7.88 -19.67 33.69
C CYS A 308 6.40 -19.89 33.37
N ASP A 309 5.62 -20.33 34.36
CA ASP A 309 4.22 -20.71 34.13
C ASP A 309 3.35 -19.50 33.78
N GLU A 310 2.80 -19.50 32.56
CA GLU A 310 1.85 -18.48 32.11
C GLU A 310 0.55 -18.55 32.92
N SER A 311 0.26 -17.48 33.66
CA SER A 311 -0.98 -17.31 34.42
C SER A 311 -1.68 -15.96 34.15
N ASP A 312 -1.68 -15.53 32.88
CA ASP A 312 -2.74 -14.64 32.37
C ASP A 312 -3.24 -15.12 31.00
N SER A 313 -4.54 -15.03 30.77
CA SER A 313 -5.28 -15.81 29.77
C SER A 313 -5.92 -14.97 28.65
N THR A 314 -5.15 -14.05 28.03
CA THR A 314 -5.66 -13.18 26.95
C THR A 314 -4.76 -13.00 25.70
N ALA A 315 -3.95 -13.99 25.32
CA ALA A 315 -3.13 -13.93 24.09
C ALA A 315 -3.35 -15.10 23.10
N ARG A 316 -4.43 -15.07 22.29
CA ARG A 316 -4.61 -16.01 21.16
C ARG A 316 -3.90 -15.53 19.89
N VAL A 317 -2.65 -15.95 19.69
CA VAL A 317 -1.98 -15.93 18.38
C VAL A 317 -1.86 -17.35 17.86
N GLN A 318 -2.59 -17.66 16.79
CA GLN A 318 -2.71 -19.03 16.26
C GLN A 318 -1.47 -19.41 15.44
N HIS A 319 -0.60 -20.26 15.98
CA HIS A 319 0.47 -20.89 15.19
C HIS A 319 -0.12 -21.76 14.06
N VAL A 320 0.30 -21.52 12.81
CA VAL A 320 -0.04 -22.34 11.65
C VAL A 320 1.20 -22.60 10.80
N ILE A 321 1.95 -23.65 11.13
CA ILE A 321 2.86 -24.33 10.22
C ILE A 321 2.58 -25.83 10.36
N GLY A 322 2.14 -26.48 9.27
CA GLY A 322 1.88 -27.91 9.23
C GLY A 322 2.97 -28.65 8.47
N GLY A 323 3.53 -29.70 9.07
CA GLY A 323 4.47 -30.62 8.45
C GLY A 323 4.65 -31.85 9.33
N SER A 324 4.36 -33.04 8.80
CA SER A 324 4.32 -34.30 9.56
C SER A 324 5.30 -35.33 9.00
N ALA A 325 6.05 -36.00 9.88
CA ALA A 325 6.65 -37.31 9.65
C ALA A 325 7.04 -37.97 11.00
N GLU A 326 6.72 -39.25 11.13
CA GLU A 326 6.75 -40.10 12.34
C GLU A 326 8.17 -40.39 12.91
N GLY A 327 8.30 -40.78 14.19
CA GLY A 327 9.63 -41.11 14.76
C GLY A 327 9.77 -41.52 16.25
N THR A 328 9.00 -42.49 16.76
CA THR A 328 9.38 -43.48 17.81
C THR A 328 10.17 -43.05 19.09
N LEU A 329 9.50 -43.03 20.25
CA LEU A 329 10.11 -43.13 21.62
C LEU A 329 10.75 -44.53 21.84
N PRO A 330 11.76 -44.76 22.72
CA PRO A 330 11.51 -44.79 24.18
C PRO A 330 12.70 -44.54 25.18
N LYS A 331 12.35 -44.17 26.44
CA LYS A 331 13.00 -44.60 27.73
C LYS A 331 14.45 -44.15 28.05
N ASP A 332 14.95 -44.14 29.30
CA ASP A 332 14.43 -44.35 30.69
C ASP A 332 15.35 -43.54 31.66
N LEU A 333 14.86 -43.04 32.82
CA LEU A 333 15.33 -43.39 34.19
C LEU A 333 14.64 -42.55 35.31
N ASN A 334 14.64 -43.07 36.54
CA ASN A 334 13.99 -42.48 37.74
C ASN A 334 14.99 -41.76 38.68
N ILE A 335 14.44 -40.97 39.63
CA ILE A 335 14.74 -40.88 41.09
C ILE A 335 13.87 -39.72 41.65
N PHE A 336 12.83 -39.94 42.48
CA PHE A 336 12.81 -40.14 43.95
C PHE A 336 13.47 -39.00 44.78
N SER A 337 12.91 -38.48 45.89
CA SER A 337 11.55 -38.48 46.47
C SER A 337 11.52 -37.45 47.64
N ASP A 338 10.38 -37.37 48.36
CA ASP A 338 10.20 -36.77 49.69
C ASP A 338 10.29 -35.21 49.75
N ALA A 339 9.35 -34.42 50.28
CA ALA A 339 8.32 -34.53 51.33
C ALA A 339 8.85 -34.53 52.78
N ASP A 340 8.67 -33.41 53.51
CA ASP A 340 7.76 -33.37 54.68
C ASP A 340 7.66 -32.00 55.39
N LEU A 341 6.64 -31.92 56.26
CA LEU A 341 6.47 -31.04 57.46
C LEU A 341 5.91 -29.61 57.35
N PHE A 342 5.12 -29.29 58.39
CA PHE A 342 4.24 -28.13 58.59
C PHE A 342 4.86 -27.09 59.55
N VAL A 343 4.28 -25.88 59.62
CA VAL A 343 3.74 -25.24 60.84
C VAL A 343 3.04 -23.91 60.47
N ASP A 344 1.87 -23.64 61.08
CA ASP A 344 1.18 -22.35 61.00
C ASP A 344 1.62 -21.40 62.13
N ASP A 345 1.68 -20.09 61.89
CA ASP A 345 1.59 -19.05 62.92
C ASP A 345 0.95 -17.76 62.34
N GLU A 346 0.32 -16.94 63.18
CA GLU A 346 -0.56 -15.85 62.74
C GLU A 346 0.10 -14.45 62.67
N SER A 347 -0.29 -13.70 61.64
CA SER A 347 -0.48 -12.23 61.69
C SER A 347 0.67 -11.35 62.20
N PHE A 348 1.54 -10.94 61.28
CA PHE A 348 2.05 -9.55 61.28
C PHE A 348 1.84 -8.90 59.90
N GLY A 349 1.49 -7.61 59.89
CA GLY A 349 1.14 -6.88 58.67
C GLY A 349 2.35 -6.62 57.77
N ASP A 350 2.32 -7.13 56.55
CA ASP A 350 3.47 -7.11 55.65
C ASP A 350 3.76 -5.70 55.10
N VAL A 351 4.96 -5.20 55.38
CA VAL A 351 5.48 -3.93 54.88
C VAL A 351 6.30 -4.25 53.63
N ASN A 352 5.63 -4.23 52.48
CA ASN A 352 6.17 -4.70 51.21
C ASN A 352 7.41 -3.89 50.76
N PHE A 353 8.60 -4.41 51.06
CA PHE A 353 9.89 -3.83 50.72
C PHE A 353 10.23 -4.08 49.24
N HIS A 354 9.85 -3.13 48.38
CA HIS A 354 10.15 -3.17 46.96
C HIS A 354 11.65 -2.93 46.69
N TYR A 355 12.39 -4.01 46.39
CA TYR A 355 13.79 -3.99 45.92
C TYR A 355 13.84 -4.19 44.38
N PRO A 356 14.08 -3.14 43.58
CA PRO A 356 13.97 -3.19 42.12
C PRO A 356 15.25 -3.68 41.41
N GLU A 357 15.97 -4.65 41.97
CA GLU A 357 17.33 -5.03 41.51
C GLU A 357 17.53 -6.52 41.15
N LEU A 358 16.48 -7.35 41.14
CA LEU A 358 16.60 -8.80 40.83
C LEU A 358 15.76 -9.30 39.64
N ASP A 359 15.27 -8.41 38.78
CA ASP A 359 14.40 -8.75 37.63
C ASP A 359 15.19 -9.29 36.41
N PHE A 360 16.10 -10.23 36.64
CA PHE A 360 16.99 -10.80 35.62
C PHE A 360 16.39 -11.96 34.82
N CYS A 361 15.07 -12.18 34.95
CA CYS A 361 14.30 -13.13 34.13
C CYS A 361 13.56 -12.44 32.97
N GLN A 362 14.18 -11.43 32.34
CA GLN A 362 13.67 -10.89 31.08
C GLN A 362 13.72 -11.94 29.97
N THR A 363 12.57 -12.57 29.72
CA THR A 363 12.19 -12.95 28.36
C THR A 363 12.40 -11.72 27.48
N ARG A 364 13.26 -11.84 26.45
CA ARG A 364 13.55 -10.67 25.60
C ARG A 364 12.24 -10.18 24.97
N PRO A 365 11.89 -8.89 25.11
CA PRO A 365 10.67 -8.36 24.51
C PRO A 365 10.73 -8.61 23.00
N THR A 366 9.64 -9.17 22.47
CA THR A 366 9.48 -9.39 21.03
C THR A 366 9.58 -8.06 20.29
N LEU A 367 10.12 -8.10 19.06
CA LEU A 367 10.28 -6.89 18.25
C LEU A 367 8.90 -6.24 18.00
N LEU A 368 8.66 -5.07 18.57
CA LEU A 368 7.47 -4.28 18.28
C LEU A 368 7.65 -3.59 16.94
N CYS A 369 6.74 -3.82 15.99
CA CYS A 369 6.80 -3.16 14.69
C CYS A 369 5.43 -2.68 14.20
N THR A 370 5.34 -1.39 13.84
CA THR A 370 4.13 -0.75 13.31
C THR A 370 4.40 -0.16 11.91
N PRO A 371 3.38 -0.05 11.03
CA PRO A 371 2.06 -0.67 11.14
C PRO A 371 2.15 -2.20 11.03
N GLU A 372 1.30 -2.90 11.78
CA GLU A 372 1.15 -4.36 11.69
C GLU A 372 0.71 -4.79 10.27
N ALA A 373 0.91 -6.08 9.95
CA ALA A 373 0.42 -6.64 8.69
C ALA A 373 -1.10 -6.51 8.60
N ASP A 374 -1.58 -5.71 7.65
CA ASP A 374 -3.00 -5.47 7.48
C ASP A 374 -3.67 -6.67 6.79
N ALA A 375 -5.00 -6.77 6.88
CA ALA A 375 -5.71 -7.86 6.25
C ALA A 375 -5.45 -7.93 4.73
N PHE A 376 -5.27 -6.80 4.03
CA PHE A 376 -5.05 -6.81 2.59
C PHE A 376 -3.62 -7.21 2.17
N ASN A 377 -2.64 -7.14 3.08
CA ASN A 377 -1.25 -7.55 2.87
C ASN A 377 -0.72 -8.38 4.06
N PRO A 378 -1.22 -9.61 4.27
CA PRO A 378 -0.57 -10.56 5.17
C PRO A 378 0.86 -10.83 4.66
N CYS A 379 1.76 -11.25 5.53
CA CYS A 379 3.19 -11.50 5.23
C CYS A 379 3.47 -12.72 4.32
N GLU A 380 2.50 -13.09 3.49
CA GLU A 380 2.47 -14.20 2.54
C GLU A 380 2.83 -13.72 1.12
N ASP A 381 3.13 -14.67 0.23
CA ASP A 381 3.17 -14.39 -1.22
C ASP A 381 1.78 -14.03 -1.80
N ILE A 382 1.78 -13.47 -3.02
CA ILE A 382 0.57 -12.95 -3.69
C ILE A 382 -0.51 -14.02 -3.81
N ALA A 383 -0.17 -15.20 -4.33
CA ALA A 383 -1.10 -16.33 -4.45
C ALA A 383 -1.36 -17.05 -3.12
N GLY A 384 -0.46 -16.94 -2.13
CA GLY A 384 -0.52 -17.62 -0.83
C GLY A 384 -0.33 -19.14 -0.91
N PHE A 385 -1.23 -19.85 -1.59
CA PHE A 385 -1.29 -21.31 -1.61
C PHE A 385 -0.74 -21.94 -2.89
N SER A 386 0.01 -23.03 -2.76
CA SER A 386 0.60 -23.77 -3.90
C SER A 386 -0.43 -24.27 -4.92
N PHE A 387 -1.63 -24.66 -4.48
CA PHE A 387 -2.69 -25.10 -5.41
C PHE A 387 -3.27 -23.92 -6.23
N LEU A 388 -3.37 -22.72 -5.63
CA LEU A 388 -3.80 -21.51 -6.33
C LEU A 388 -2.80 -21.12 -7.42
N ARG A 389 -1.49 -21.27 -7.19
CA ARG A 389 -0.45 -21.03 -8.21
C ARG A 389 -0.66 -21.89 -9.46
N VAL A 390 -0.90 -23.19 -9.28
CA VAL A 390 -1.17 -24.12 -10.39
C VAL A 390 -2.48 -23.73 -11.11
N ALA A 391 -3.53 -23.37 -10.35
CA ALA A 391 -4.80 -22.94 -10.91
C ALA A 391 -4.69 -21.63 -11.72
N ILE A 392 -3.95 -20.62 -11.24
CA ILE A 392 -3.69 -19.36 -11.96
C ILE A 392 -3.12 -19.66 -13.34
N TRP A 393 -2.02 -20.41 -13.41
CA TRP A 393 -1.36 -20.73 -14.69
C TRP A 393 -2.29 -21.49 -15.64
N PHE A 394 -3.05 -22.47 -15.13
CA PHE A 394 -4.01 -23.22 -15.94
C PHE A 394 -5.15 -22.35 -16.50
N ILE A 395 -5.83 -21.57 -15.64
CA ILE A 395 -6.95 -20.73 -16.04
C ILE A 395 -6.50 -19.62 -17.00
N ASN A 396 -5.33 -19.00 -16.73
CA ASN A 396 -4.73 -17.98 -17.58
C ASN A 396 -4.43 -18.48 -19.01
N ILE A 397 -3.78 -19.65 -19.13
CA ILE A 397 -3.47 -20.26 -20.44
C ILE A 397 -4.77 -20.54 -21.23
N LEU A 398 -5.81 -21.04 -20.57
CA LEU A 398 -7.11 -21.29 -21.20
C LEU A 398 -7.82 -19.98 -21.61
N ALA A 399 -7.82 -18.96 -20.75
CA ALA A 399 -8.45 -17.66 -21.01
C ALA A 399 -7.78 -16.94 -22.19
N ILE A 400 -6.44 -16.84 -22.21
CA ILE A 400 -5.71 -16.21 -23.33
C ILE A 400 -5.92 -17.00 -24.62
N THR A 401 -5.70 -18.33 -24.60
CA THR A 401 -5.80 -19.16 -25.82
C THR A 401 -7.22 -19.18 -26.38
N GLY A 402 -8.23 -19.29 -25.51
CA GLY A 402 -9.64 -19.29 -25.88
C GLY A 402 -10.07 -17.97 -26.51
N ASN A 403 -9.83 -16.84 -25.84
CA ASN A 403 -10.24 -15.53 -26.32
C ASN A 403 -9.47 -15.08 -27.57
N LEU A 404 -8.15 -15.35 -27.63
CA LEU A 404 -7.37 -15.13 -28.85
C LEU A 404 -7.90 -15.96 -30.03
N THR A 405 -8.33 -17.22 -29.80
CA THR A 405 -8.97 -18.04 -30.83
C THR A 405 -10.30 -17.45 -31.29
N VAL A 406 -11.13 -16.91 -30.39
CA VAL A 406 -12.40 -16.24 -30.74
C VAL A 406 -12.16 -15.02 -31.61
N LEU A 407 -11.15 -14.19 -31.28
CA LEU A 407 -10.76 -13.03 -32.08
C LEU A 407 -10.21 -13.46 -33.46
N LEU A 408 -9.25 -14.39 -33.51
CA LEU A 408 -8.65 -14.89 -34.76
C LEU A 408 -9.67 -15.51 -35.71
N VAL A 409 -10.60 -16.33 -35.21
CA VAL A 409 -11.70 -16.90 -36.00
C VAL A 409 -12.61 -15.78 -36.52
N SER A 410 -12.91 -14.77 -35.71
CA SER A 410 -13.81 -13.67 -36.09
C SER A 410 -13.19 -12.75 -37.15
N PHE A 411 -11.89 -12.44 -37.07
CA PHE A 411 -11.19 -11.63 -38.09
C PHE A 411 -10.88 -12.41 -39.37
N THR A 412 -10.67 -13.73 -39.31
CA THR A 412 -10.35 -14.56 -40.49
C THR A 412 -11.61 -15.04 -41.24
N SER A 413 -12.78 -15.06 -40.59
CA SER A 413 -14.04 -15.50 -41.20
C SER A 413 -14.50 -14.50 -42.27
N ARG A 414 -14.51 -14.93 -43.54
CA ARG A 414 -15.04 -14.12 -44.68
C ARG A 414 -16.56 -13.88 -44.65
N ASN A 415 -17.24 -14.27 -43.58
CA ASN A 415 -18.66 -14.02 -43.39
C ASN A 415 -18.91 -12.55 -42.99
N LYS A 416 -20.05 -11.97 -43.38
CA LYS A 416 -20.43 -10.62 -42.95
C LYS A 416 -20.49 -10.53 -41.41
N LEU A 417 -19.95 -9.44 -40.86
CA LEU A 417 -20.09 -9.08 -39.45
C LEU A 417 -21.56 -8.85 -39.11
N THR A 418 -22.09 -9.67 -38.20
CA THR A 418 -23.42 -9.50 -37.61
C THR A 418 -23.30 -8.89 -36.22
N VAL A 419 -24.33 -8.19 -35.75
CA VAL A 419 -24.34 -7.55 -34.42
C VAL A 419 -23.91 -8.50 -33.27
N PRO A 420 -24.38 -9.77 -33.20
CA PRO A 420 -23.88 -10.73 -32.23
C PRO A 420 -22.40 -11.09 -32.36
N ARG A 421 -21.87 -11.19 -33.59
CA ARG A 421 -20.43 -11.42 -33.82
C ARG A 421 -19.61 -10.23 -33.34
N PHE A 422 -20.08 -9.01 -33.59
CA PHE A 422 -19.44 -7.78 -33.12
C PHE A 422 -19.39 -7.73 -31.58
N PHE A 423 -20.48 -8.03 -30.87
CA PHE A 423 -20.45 -8.10 -29.41
C PHE A 423 -19.54 -9.22 -28.88
N MET A 424 -19.56 -10.43 -29.48
CA MET A 424 -18.63 -11.51 -29.09
C MET A 424 -17.15 -11.14 -29.30
N CYS A 425 -16.82 -10.29 -30.29
CA CYS A 425 -15.47 -9.76 -30.44
C CYS A 425 -15.08 -8.78 -29.33
N ASN A 426 -16.00 -7.90 -28.92
CA ASN A 426 -15.76 -6.96 -27.82
C ASN A 426 -15.57 -7.72 -26.49
N LEU A 427 -16.38 -8.75 -26.23
CA LEU A 427 -16.24 -9.58 -25.03
C LEU A 427 -14.90 -10.33 -25.01
N ALA A 428 -14.54 -10.98 -26.12
CA ALA A 428 -13.27 -11.70 -26.21
C ALA A 428 -12.04 -10.77 -26.10
N PHE A 429 -12.18 -9.48 -26.43
CA PHE A 429 -11.15 -8.48 -26.14
C PHE A 429 -11.09 -8.11 -24.65
N ALA A 430 -12.24 -7.90 -24.00
CA ALA A 430 -12.32 -7.59 -22.58
C ALA A 430 -11.78 -8.74 -21.70
N ASP A 431 -12.19 -9.98 -22.00
CA ASP A 431 -11.73 -11.20 -21.33
C ASP A 431 -10.24 -11.50 -21.61
N LEU A 432 -9.69 -11.06 -22.76
CA LEU A 432 -8.25 -11.11 -23.02
C LEU A 432 -7.47 -10.09 -22.17
N CYS A 433 -8.04 -8.91 -21.87
CA CYS A 433 -7.43 -7.96 -20.94
C CYS A 433 -7.33 -8.54 -19.52
N ILE A 434 -8.38 -9.26 -19.06
CA ILE A 434 -8.35 -10.02 -17.80
C ILE A 434 -7.28 -11.13 -17.83
N GLY A 435 -7.15 -11.87 -18.94
CA GLY A 435 -6.08 -12.85 -19.12
C GLY A 435 -4.67 -12.24 -19.01
N ILE A 436 -4.42 -11.10 -19.65
CA ILE A 436 -3.13 -10.39 -19.58
C ILE A 436 -2.85 -9.89 -18.15
N TYR A 437 -3.85 -9.35 -17.45
CA TYR A 437 -3.74 -9.00 -16.03
C TYR A 437 -3.29 -10.20 -15.18
N LEU A 438 -3.93 -11.36 -15.35
CA LEU A 438 -3.58 -12.58 -14.61
C LEU A 438 -2.18 -13.10 -14.96
N LEU A 439 -1.73 -12.95 -16.21
CA LEU A 439 -0.37 -13.27 -16.63
C LEU A 439 0.67 -12.37 -15.94
N MET A 440 0.37 -11.08 -15.73
CA MET A 440 1.24 -10.17 -14.97
C MET A 440 1.36 -10.64 -13.51
N ILE A 441 0.23 -10.90 -12.84
CA ILE A 441 0.22 -11.40 -11.44
C ILE A 441 0.99 -12.74 -11.32
N ALA A 442 0.73 -13.70 -12.22
CA ALA A 442 1.39 -15.02 -12.22
C ALA A 442 2.92 -14.91 -12.42
N THR A 443 3.37 -13.95 -13.23
CA THR A 443 4.79 -13.72 -13.51
C THR A 443 5.51 -13.08 -12.31
N VAL A 444 4.82 -12.22 -11.55
CA VAL A 444 5.39 -11.61 -10.33
C VAL A 444 5.44 -12.61 -9.20
N ASP A 445 4.36 -13.35 -8.92
CA ASP A 445 4.35 -14.38 -7.85
C ASP A 445 5.44 -15.45 -8.06
N LEU A 446 5.71 -15.83 -9.31
CA LEU A 446 6.80 -16.75 -9.66
C LEU A 446 8.20 -16.11 -9.54
N ARG A 447 8.34 -14.79 -9.74
CA ARG A 447 9.61 -14.06 -9.56
C ARG A 447 9.95 -13.79 -8.10
N THR A 448 8.95 -13.50 -7.26
CA THR A 448 9.15 -13.08 -5.87
C THR A 448 8.86 -14.18 -4.85
N HIS A 449 8.67 -15.43 -5.30
CA HIS A 449 8.31 -16.59 -4.48
C HIS A 449 9.15 -16.71 -3.19
N GLY A 450 8.49 -16.68 -2.02
CA GLY A 450 9.12 -16.78 -0.70
C GLY A 450 9.81 -15.50 -0.21
N HIS A 451 9.92 -14.48 -1.06
CA HIS A 451 10.56 -13.19 -0.78
C HIS A 451 9.69 -12.00 -1.23
N TYR A 452 8.36 -12.19 -1.34
CA TYR A 452 7.45 -11.12 -1.76
C TYR A 452 7.49 -9.93 -0.81
N SER A 453 7.58 -10.12 0.50
CA SER A 453 7.68 -9.04 1.51
C SER A 453 8.79 -8.02 1.22
N GLN A 454 9.93 -8.46 0.70
CA GLN A 454 11.07 -7.60 0.34
C GLN A 454 10.83 -6.78 -0.94
N HIS A 455 10.04 -7.32 -1.87
CA HIS A 455 9.79 -6.75 -3.21
C HIS A 455 8.41 -6.08 -3.34
N ALA A 456 7.51 -6.29 -2.38
CA ALA A 456 6.11 -5.86 -2.41
C ALA A 456 5.97 -4.36 -2.67
N ILE A 457 6.79 -3.54 -2.00
CA ILE A 457 6.76 -2.07 -2.13
C ILE A 457 7.14 -1.65 -3.56
N GLU A 458 8.14 -2.28 -4.18
CA GLU A 458 8.54 -1.98 -5.56
C GLU A 458 7.46 -2.39 -6.56
N TRP A 459 6.82 -3.55 -6.35
CA TRP A 459 5.68 -3.98 -7.16
C TRP A 459 4.48 -3.02 -7.01
N GLN A 460 3.97 -2.85 -5.79
CA GLN A 460 2.75 -2.10 -5.49
C GLN A 460 2.85 -0.61 -5.82
N THR A 461 4.00 0.02 -5.56
CA THR A 461 4.25 1.43 -5.91
C THR A 461 4.91 1.60 -7.28
N GLY A 462 5.01 0.52 -8.06
CA GLY A 462 5.57 0.50 -9.41
C GLY A 462 4.51 0.58 -10.50
N PRO A 463 4.88 1.02 -11.72
CA PRO A 463 3.93 1.17 -12.83
C PRO A 463 3.31 -0.16 -13.29
N GLY A 464 3.95 -1.29 -12.98
CA GLY A 464 3.42 -2.62 -13.28
C GLY A 464 2.10 -2.92 -12.54
N CYS A 465 2.01 -2.54 -11.26
CA CYS A 465 0.79 -2.73 -10.48
C CYS A 465 -0.32 -1.76 -10.94
N SER A 466 0.03 -0.51 -11.24
CA SER A 466 -0.91 0.46 -11.84
C SER A 466 -1.50 -0.03 -13.17
N ALA A 467 -0.67 -0.62 -14.05
CA ALA A 467 -1.11 -1.20 -15.31
C ALA A 467 -1.95 -2.47 -15.13
N ALA A 468 -1.61 -3.33 -14.16
CA ALA A 468 -2.40 -4.51 -13.81
C ALA A 468 -3.80 -4.13 -13.29
N GLY A 469 -3.89 -3.16 -12.38
CA GLY A 469 -5.16 -2.65 -11.84
C GLY A 469 -6.04 -1.95 -12.88
N PHE A 470 -5.41 -1.19 -13.79
CA PHE A 470 -6.12 -0.64 -14.95
C PHE A 470 -6.74 -1.75 -15.81
N LEU A 471 -5.96 -2.77 -16.18
CA LEU A 471 -6.42 -3.88 -17.03
C LEU A 471 -7.53 -4.71 -16.38
N SER A 472 -7.48 -4.93 -15.05
CA SER A 472 -8.50 -5.70 -14.34
C SER A 472 -9.84 -4.95 -14.25
N VAL A 473 -9.84 -3.65 -13.95
CA VAL A 473 -11.07 -2.83 -13.92
C VAL A 473 -11.59 -2.60 -15.33
N PHE A 474 -10.76 -2.13 -16.27
CA PHE A 474 -11.18 -1.88 -17.64
C PHE A 474 -11.72 -3.13 -18.33
N GLY A 475 -11.03 -4.28 -18.19
CA GLY A 475 -11.48 -5.56 -18.74
C GLY A 475 -12.75 -6.08 -18.09
N GLY A 476 -12.86 -6.00 -16.75
CA GLY A 476 -14.02 -6.49 -16.01
C GLY A 476 -15.30 -5.72 -16.34
N GLU A 477 -15.24 -4.39 -16.22
CA GLU A 477 -16.39 -3.51 -16.49
C GLU A 477 -16.83 -3.57 -17.97
N LEU A 478 -15.87 -3.66 -18.90
CA LEU A 478 -16.20 -3.82 -20.33
C LEU A 478 -16.82 -5.20 -20.61
N SER A 479 -16.38 -6.25 -19.90
CA SER A 479 -16.94 -7.59 -20.04
C SER A 479 -18.41 -7.61 -19.56
N VAL A 480 -18.68 -7.12 -18.34
CA VAL A 480 -20.03 -7.04 -17.75
C VAL A 480 -20.97 -6.14 -18.57
N TYR A 481 -20.49 -4.98 -19.06
CA TYR A 481 -21.28 -4.14 -19.97
C TYR A 481 -21.60 -4.83 -21.29
N THR A 482 -20.63 -5.55 -21.88
CA THR A 482 -20.83 -6.29 -23.13
C THR A 482 -21.81 -7.45 -22.94
N LEU A 483 -21.72 -8.20 -21.84
CA LEU A 483 -22.69 -9.25 -21.50
C LEU A 483 -24.11 -8.68 -21.37
N SER A 484 -24.27 -7.60 -20.60
CA SER A 484 -25.55 -6.90 -20.45
C SER A 484 -26.12 -6.45 -21.80
N THR A 485 -25.29 -5.88 -22.67
CA THR A 485 -25.67 -5.44 -24.02
C THR A 485 -26.08 -6.61 -24.92
N ILE A 486 -25.39 -7.76 -24.83
CA ILE A 486 -25.78 -9.01 -25.51
C ILE A 486 -27.16 -9.48 -25.03
N THR A 487 -27.48 -9.37 -23.74
CA THR A 487 -28.81 -9.75 -23.24
C THR A 487 -29.93 -8.84 -23.74
N LEU A 488 -29.67 -7.54 -23.84
CA LEU A 488 -30.61 -6.53 -24.32
C LEU A 488 -30.90 -6.70 -25.83
N GLU A 489 -29.88 -6.89 -26.67
CA GLU A 489 -30.09 -7.21 -28.10
C GLU A 489 -30.95 -8.46 -28.28
N ARG A 490 -30.72 -9.47 -27.43
CA ARG A 490 -31.37 -10.76 -27.51
C ARG A 490 -32.81 -10.71 -27.06
N TRP A 491 -33.10 -10.01 -25.97
CA TRP A 491 -34.47 -9.73 -25.55
C TRP A 491 -35.22 -8.97 -26.65
N HIS A 492 -34.67 -7.84 -27.11
CA HIS A 492 -35.28 -7.00 -28.14
C HIS A 492 -35.53 -7.76 -29.46
N THR A 493 -34.58 -8.60 -29.89
CA THR A 493 -34.70 -9.36 -31.15
C THR A 493 -35.70 -10.52 -31.04
N ILE A 494 -35.88 -11.11 -29.85
CA ILE A 494 -36.87 -12.18 -29.61
C ILE A 494 -38.28 -11.60 -29.47
N THR A 495 -38.47 -10.49 -28.75
CA THR A 495 -39.80 -9.87 -28.59
C THR A 495 -40.30 -9.21 -29.88
N ASN A 496 -39.43 -8.49 -30.59
CA ASN A 496 -39.78 -7.80 -31.83
C ASN A 496 -39.65 -8.69 -33.08
N ALA A 497 -39.53 -10.01 -32.93
CA ALA A 497 -39.34 -10.97 -34.03
C ALA A 497 -40.46 -11.00 -35.11
N LEU A 498 -41.59 -10.34 -34.83
CA LEU A 498 -42.73 -10.18 -35.75
C LEU A 498 -42.72 -8.83 -36.52
N GLN A 499 -41.81 -7.89 -36.20
CA GLN A 499 -41.67 -6.59 -36.86
C GLN A 499 -40.34 -6.49 -37.63
N VAL A 500 -40.36 -6.87 -38.91
CA VAL A 500 -39.17 -6.98 -39.79
C VAL A 500 -38.36 -5.68 -39.92
N GLU A 501 -39.01 -4.52 -39.75
CA GLU A 501 -38.38 -3.20 -39.92
C GLU A 501 -37.55 -2.73 -38.70
N ARG A 502 -37.55 -3.48 -37.58
CA ARG A 502 -37.01 -3.03 -36.28
C ARG A 502 -35.73 -3.73 -35.82
N HIS A 503 -34.97 -4.34 -36.72
CA HIS A 503 -33.67 -4.94 -36.37
C HIS A 503 -32.61 -3.90 -35.99
N LEU A 504 -31.85 -4.16 -34.93
CA LEU A 504 -30.77 -3.29 -34.46
C LEU A 504 -29.65 -3.20 -35.51
N LEU A 505 -29.31 -2.00 -35.98
CA LEU A 505 -28.27 -1.81 -36.99
C LEU A 505 -26.87 -1.88 -36.36
N LEU A 506 -25.87 -2.31 -37.16
CA LEU A 506 -24.48 -2.39 -36.71
C LEU A 506 -23.91 -1.02 -36.28
N THR A 507 -24.38 0.08 -36.87
CA THR A 507 -24.05 1.46 -36.48
C THR A 507 -24.59 1.82 -35.09
N GLN A 508 -25.82 1.39 -34.77
CA GLN A 508 -26.41 1.57 -33.43
C GLN A 508 -25.68 0.72 -32.39
N ALA A 509 -25.39 -0.55 -32.71
CA ALA A 509 -24.60 -1.43 -31.86
C ALA A 509 -23.19 -0.89 -31.59
N ALA A 510 -22.52 -0.31 -32.60
CA ALA A 510 -21.22 0.32 -32.45
C ALA A 510 -21.28 1.58 -31.55
N SER A 511 -22.33 2.39 -31.67
CA SER A 511 -22.55 3.56 -30.81
C SER A 511 -22.77 3.16 -29.34
N ILE A 512 -23.57 2.12 -29.09
CA ILE A 512 -23.77 1.56 -27.75
C ILE A 512 -22.44 1.05 -27.17
N MET A 513 -21.66 0.28 -27.95
CA MET A 513 -20.34 -0.17 -27.48
C MET A 513 -19.38 1.00 -27.22
N ALA A 514 -19.38 2.05 -28.05
CA ALA A 514 -18.53 3.22 -27.83
C ALA A 514 -18.83 3.91 -26.49
N ALA A 515 -20.10 4.00 -26.09
CA ALA A 515 -20.48 4.49 -24.76
C ALA A 515 -19.97 3.57 -23.64
N GLY A 516 -20.11 2.25 -23.79
CA GLY A 516 -19.55 1.27 -22.84
C GLY A 516 -18.04 1.39 -22.67
N TRP A 517 -17.29 1.44 -23.78
CA TRP A 517 -15.84 1.63 -23.79
C TRP A 517 -15.41 2.91 -23.05
N LEU A 518 -16.13 4.03 -23.24
CA LEU A 518 -15.84 5.29 -22.53
C LEU A 518 -16.11 5.18 -21.02
N ILE A 519 -17.17 4.46 -20.60
CA ILE A 519 -17.49 4.23 -19.19
C ILE A 519 -16.42 3.35 -18.53
N SER A 520 -16.09 2.20 -19.12
CA SER A 520 -15.08 1.27 -18.60
C SER A 520 -13.68 1.90 -18.57
N LEU A 521 -13.33 2.71 -19.58
CA LEU A 521 -12.09 3.48 -19.59
C LEU A 521 -12.06 4.52 -18.46
N GLY A 522 -13.16 5.25 -18.24
CA GLY A 522 -13.29 6.18 -17.12
C GLY A 522 -13.10 5.49 -15.77
N MET A 523 -13.76 4.35 -15.56
CA MET A 523 -13.64 3.54 -14.33
C MET A 523 -12.20 3.05 -14.10
N GLY A 524 -11.50 2.57 -15.14
CA GLY A 524 -10.10 2.15 -15.04
C GLY A 524 -9.10 3.30 -14.84
N MET A 525 -9.40 4.51 -15.34
CA MET A 525 -8.50 5.67 -15.20
C MET A 525 -8.65 6.40 -13.86
N LEU A 526 -9.81 6.31 -13.19
CA LEU A 526 -10.08 7.05 -11.94
C LEU A 526 -9.08 6.77 -10.78
N PRO A 527 -8.64 5.52 -10.53
CA PRO A 527 -7.59 5.25 -9.53
C PRO A 527 -6.20 5.72 -9.97
N LEU A 528 -5.94 5.88 -11.27
CA LEU A 528 -4.66 6.41 -11.77
C LEU A 528 -4.52 7.93 -11.59
N VAL A 529 -5.64 8.65 -11.50
CA VAL A 529 -5.67 10.10 -11.20
C VAL A 529 -5.89 10.40 -9.71
N GLY A 530 -5.82 9.39 -8.84
CA GLY A 530 -5.81 9.57 -7.38
C GLY A 530 -7.17 9.64 -6.69
N VAL A 531 -8.26 9.21 -7.33
CA VAL A 531 -9.60 9.10 -6.68
C VAL A 531 -9.70 7.84 -5.80
N SER A 532 -8.89 6.82 -6.12
CA SER A 532 -8.65 5.60 -5.34
C SER A 532 -7.21 5.15 -5.60
N SER A 533 -6.77 4.00 -5.09
CA SER A 533 -5.43 3.46 -5.37
C SER A 533 -5.44 1.97 -5.67
N TYR A 534 -4.71 1.58 -6.72
CA TYR A 534 -4.35 0.18 -6.99
C TYR A 534 -3.19 -0.33 -6.12
N SER A 535 -2.41 0.55 -5.48
CA SER A 535 -1.20 0.16 -4.74
C SER A 535 -1.47 -0.45 -3.35
N LYS A 536 -2.73 -0.54 -2.91
CA LYS A 536 -3.10 -0.98 -1.56
C LYS A 536 -3.12 -2.50 -1.36
N VAL A 537 -3.30 -3.27 -2.44
CA VAL A 537 -3.41 -4.74 -2.39
C VAL A 537 -2.39 -5.37 -3.32
N SER A 538 -1.80 -6.50 -2.93
CA SER A 538 -0.84 -7.26 -3.75
C SER A 538 -1.31 -7.62 -5.16
N MET A 539 -2.62 -7.86 -5.32
CA MET A 539 -3.30 -8.15 -6.60
C MET A 539 -3.69 -6.88 -7.39
N CYS A 540 -3.30 -5.68 -6.94
CA CYS A 540 -3.49 -4.42 -7.65
C CYS A 540 -4.95 -4.00 -7.89
N LEU A 541 -5.88 -4.44 -7.04
CA LEU A 541 -7.30 -4.10 -7.11
C LEU A 541 -7.62 -2.84 -6.29
N PRO A 542 -8.61 -2.02 -6.68
CA PRO A 542 -8.95 -0.78 -6.01
C PRO A 542 -9.79 -1.08 -4.76
N MET A 543 -9.14 -1.43 -3.65
CA MET A 543 -9.76 -1.75 -2.36
C MET A 543 -9.41 -0.73 -1.25
N ASP A 544 -9.05 0.49 -1.64
CA ASP A 544 -8.73 1.56 -0.69
C ASP A 544 -9.99 2.05 0.05
N ILE A 545 -10.01 1.82 1.37
CA ILE A 545 -11.09 2.19 2.30
C ILE A 545 -10.67 3.24 3.34
N GLU A 546 -9.48 3.83 3.20
CA GLU A 546 -8.97 4.85 4.13
C GLU A 546 -9.60 6.21 3.86
N THR A 547 -9.87 6.53 2.58
CA THR A 547 -10.47 7.80 2.18
C THR A 547 -11.95 7.64 1.79
N PRO A 548 -12.82 8.61 2.13
CA PRO A 548 -14.24 8.53 1.76
C PRO A 548 -14.46 8.63 0.25
N LEU A 549 -13.53 9.25 -0.50
CA LEU A 549 -13.57 9.30 -1.96
C LEU A 549 -13.33 7.90 -2.57
N ALA A 550 -12.30 7.19 -2.10
CA ALA A 550 -12.02 5.84 -2.56
C ALA A 550 -13.13 4.84 -2.18
N GLN A 551 -13.65 4.92 -0.94
CA GLN A 551 -14.78 4.10 -0.50
C GLN A 551 -16.04 4.36 -1.37
N THR A 552 -16.31 5.62 -1.73
CA THR A 552 -17.43 5.98 -2.61
C THR A 552 -17.25 5.41 -4.02
N PHE A 553 -16.03 5.48 -4.57
CA PHE A 553 -15.69 4.91 -5.88
C PHE A 553 -15.92 3.38 -5.94
N ILE A 554 -15.51 2.65 -4.90
CA ILE A 554 -15.74 1.20 -4.78
C ILE A 554 -17.25 0.88 -4.75
N ILE A 555 -18.03 1.66 -3.99
CA ILE A 555 -19.48 1.50 -3.91
C ILE A 555 -20.15 1.76 -5.28
N ILE A 556 -19.67 2.75 -6.06
CA ILE A 556 -20.18 3.01 -7.41
C ILE A 556 -19.92 1.83 -8.36
N ILE A 557 -18.73 1.23 -8.33
CA ILE A 557 -18.41 0.03 -9.11
C ILE A 557 -19.33 -1.15 -8.72
N LEU A 558 -19.53 -1.38 -7.42
CA LEU A 558 -20.40 -2.46 -6.93
C LEU A 558 -21.86 -2.25 -7.34
N LEU A 559 -22.39 -1.02 -7.23
CA LEU A 559 -23.75 -0.67 -7.65
C LEU A 559 -23.93 -0.80 -9.16
N PHE A 560 -22.93 -0.48 -9.97
CA PHE A 560 -22.97 -0.67 -11.42
C PHE A 560 -23.05 -2.16 -11.79
N ASN A 561 -22.19 -3.00 -11.20
CA ASN A 561 -22.19 -4.45 -11.41
C ASN A 561 -23.51 -5.11 -10.95
N VAL A 562 -24.03 -4.73 -9.78
CA VAL A 562 -25.34 -5.21 -9.29
C VAL A 562 -26.49 -4.73 -10.19
N GLY A 563 -26.44 -3.49 -10.67
CA GLY A 563 -27.41 -2.94 -11.61
C GLY A 563 -27.42 -3.67 -12.96
N ALA A 564 -26.24 -3.96 -13.50
CA ALA A 564 -26.07 -4.77 -14.71
C ALA A 564 -26.69 -6.17 -14.55
N PHE A 565 -26.41 -6.85 -13.43
CA PHE A 565 -27.00 -8.15 -13.11
C PHE A 565 -28.55 -8.10 -13.01
N ILE A 566 -29.12 -7.05 -12.40
CA ILE A 566 -30.58 -6.87 -12.33
C ILE A 566 -31.19 -6.70 -13.72
N VAL A 567 -30.58 -5.87 -14.59
CA VAL A 567 -31.03 -5.69 -15.99
C VAL A 567 -31.00 -7.02 -16.74
N VAL A 568 -29.91 -7.78 -16.61
CA VAL A 568 -29.75 -9.13 -17.18
C VAL A 568 -30.86 -10.07 -16.70
N CYS A 569 -31.14 -10.13 -15.40
CA CYS A 569 -32.22 -10.95 -14.85
C CYS A 569 -33.60 -10.58 -15.39
N VAL A 570 -33.95 -9.28 -15.40
CA VAL A 570 -35.23 -8.78 -15.90
C VAL A 570 -35.41 -9.13 -17.38
N CYS A 571 -34.38 -8.93 -18.21
CA CYS A 571 -34.41 -9.30 -19.63
C CYS A 571 -34.74 -10.79 -19.83
N TYR A 572 -34.26 -11.69 -18.96
CA TYR A 572 -34.49 -13.13 -19.11
C TYR A 572 -35.84 -13.60 -18.61
N VAL A 573 -36.40 -12.95 -17.57
CA VAL A 573 -37.81 -13.16 -17.22
C VAL A 573 -38.69 -12.76 -18.40
N LEU A 574 -38.41 -11.62 -19.05
CA LEU A 574 -39.16 -11.17 -20.22
C LEU A 574 -38.98 -12.08 -21.45
N ILE A 575 -37.76 -12.56 -21.74
CA ILE A 575 -37.51 -13.59 -22.78
C ILE A 575 -38.29 -14.87 -22.47
N TYR A 576 -38.26 -15.36 -21.23
CA TYR A 576 -38.93 -16.59 -20.83
C TYR A 576 -40.46 -16.49 -20.98
N LEU A 577 -41.05 -15.36 -20.57
CA LEU A 577 -42.47 -15.07 -20.77
C LEU A 577 -42.83 -15.00 -22.26
N ALA A 578 -42.05 -14.27 -23.07
CA ALA A 578 -42.26 -14.20 -24.52
C ALA A 578 -42.19 -15.58 -25.23
N VAL A 579 -41.28 -16.46 -24.77
CA VAL A 579 -41.11 -17.82 -25.30
C VAL A 579 -42.16 -18.82 -24.76
N LYS A 580 -42.90 -18.44 -23.71
CA LYS A 580 -44.01 -19.22 -23.12
C LYS A 580 -45.39 -18.82 -23.71
N ASN A 581 -45.54 -17.60 -24.21
CA ASN A 581 -46.78 -17.14 -24.83
C ASN A 581 -47.17 -17.97 -26.08
N PRO A 582 -48.41 -18.49 -26.18
CA PRO A 582 -48.81 -19.39 -27.26
C PRO A 582 -49.07 -18.71 -28.60
N GLU A 583 -49.32 -17.39 -28.61
CA GLU A 583 -49.65 -16.62 -29.83
C GLU A 583 -48.43 -16.31 -30.72
N VAL A 584 -47.20 -16.46 -30.19
CA VAL A 584 -45.97 -16.22 -30.94
C VAL A 584 -45.54 -17.52 -31.64
N PRO A 585 -45.34 -17.56 -32.98
CA PRO A 585 -45.04 -18.78 -33.73
C PRO A 585 -43.74 -19.45 -33.27
N ARG A 586 -43.89 -20.58 -32.57
CA ARG A 586 -42.89 -21.17 -31.68
C ARG A 586 -41.74 -21.89 -32.38
N ARG A 587 -40.77 -21.14 -32.90
CA ARG A 587 -39.53 -21.70 -33.50
C ARG A 587 -38.69 -22.47 -32.47
N SER A 588 -38.47 -23.76 -32.74
CA SER A 588 -37.64 -24.63 -31.89
C SER A 588 -36.13 -24.31 -31.91
N ALA A 589 -35.71 -23.36 -32.76
CA ALA A 589 -34.38 -22.75 -32.72
C ALA A 589 -34.23 -21.80 -31.53
N ASP A 590 -35.28 -21.07 -31.16
CA ASP A 590 -35.19 -19.92 -30.27
C ASP A 590 -35.24 -20.36 -28.80
N THR A 591 -36.02 -21.39 -28.46
CA THR A 591 -35.90 -22.14 -27.19
C THR A 591 -34.51 -22.77 -27.02
N LYS A 592 -33.94 -23.32 -28.09
CA LYS A 592 -32.56 -23.84 -28.11
C LYS A 592 -31.51 -22.72 -28.05
N MET A 593 -31.85 -21.48 -28.38
CA MET A 593 -30.98 -20.32 -28.20
C MET A 593 -31.05 -19.79 -26.76
N ALA A 594 -32.26 -19.56 -26.23
CA ALA A 594 -32.51 -19.11 -24.87
C ALA A 594 -31.84 -20.02 -23.82
N LYS A 595 -31.88 -21.36 -23.98
CA LYS A 595 -31.20 -22.27 -23.04
C LYS A 595 -29.67 -22.08 -23.00
N ARG A 596 -29.02 -21.78 -24.13
CA ARG A 596 -27.56 -21.53 -24.19
C ARG A 596 -27.18 -20.23 -23.49
N MET A 597 -28.05 -19.26 -23.69
CA MET A 597 -27.95 -17.90 -23.16
C MET A 597 -28.16 -17.87 -21.63
N ALA A 598 -29.11 -18.65 -21.11
CA ALA A 598 -29.32 -18.79 -19.67
C ALA A 598 -28.15 -19.48 -18.94
N VAL A 599 -27.46 -20.44 -19.60
CA VAL A 599 -26.26 -21.07 -19.03
C VAL A 599 -25.13 -20.04 -18.83
N LEU A 600 -24.95 -19.12 -19.77
CA LEU A 600 -23.90 -18.10 -19.71
C LEU A 600 -24.11 -17.14 -18.53
N ILE A 601 -25.35 -16.73 -18.25
CA ILE A 601 -25.68 -15.93 -17.06
C ILE A 601 -25.52 -16.72 -15.77
N PHE A 602 -25.87 -18.01 -15.77
CA PHE A 602 -25.71 -18.81 -14.56
C PHE A 602 -24.22 -19.01 -14.21
N THR A 603 -23.33 -19.13 -15.20
CA THR A 603 -21.88 -19.11 -14.96
C THR A 603 -21.38 -17.74 -14.50
N ASP A 604 -21.83 -16.65 -15.12
CA ASP A 604 -21.50 -15.27 -14.74
C ASP A 604 -21.90 -14.96 -13.28
N PHE A 605 -23.16 -15.24 -12.92
CA PHE A 605 -23.69 -15.09 -11.56
C PHE A 605 -22.89 -15.88 -10.52
N LEU A 606 -22.58 -17.15 -10.79
CA LEU A 606 -21.81 -17.99 -9.86
C LEU A 606 -20.36 -17.48 -9.66
N CYS A 607 -19.80 -16.78 -10.65
CA CYS A 607 -18.48 -16.16 -10.52
C CYS A 607 -18.56 -14.81 -9.77
N MET A 608 -19.56 -13.98 -10.10
CA MET A 608 -19.66 -12.59 -9.61
C MET A 608 -20.32 -12.45 -8.24
N ALA A 609 -21.21 -13.36 -7.84
CA ALA A 609 -21.95 -13.27 -6.57
C ALA A 609 -21.05 -13.36 -5.31
N PRO A 610 -20.07 -14.28 -5.20
CA PRO A 610 -19.17 -14.33 -4.04
C PRO A 610 -18.32 -13.07 -3.89
N ILE A 611 -17.90 -12.50 -5.03
CA ILE A 611 -17.05 -11.30 -5.10
C ILE A 611 -17.84 -10.07 -4.65
N SER A 612 -19.03 -9.87 -5.23
CA SER A 612 -19.94 -8.79 -4.85
C SER A 612 -20.30 -8.85 -3.37
N PHE A 613 -20.61 -10.04 -2.83
CA PHE A 613 -20.92 -10.22 -1.41
C PHE A 613 -19.73 -9.83 -0.49
N PHE A 614 -18.53 -10.32 -0.80
CA PHE A 614 -17.33 -9.99 -0.02
C PHE A 614 -16.99 -8.50 -0.08
N ALA A 615 -17.04 -7.89 -1.27
CA ALA A 615 -16.74 -6.48 -1.46
C ALA A 615 -17.77 -5.55 -0.76
N ILE A 616 -19.04 -5.93 -0.73
CA ILE A 616 -20.07 -5.24 0.07
C ILE A 616 -19.78 -5.36 1.57
N SER A 617 -19.41 -6.55 2.05
CA SER A 617 -19.05 -6.78 3.46
C SER A 617 -17.84 -5.94 3.89
N ALA A 618 -16.82 -5.83 3.02
CA ALA A 618 -15.67 -4.96 3.21
C ALA A 618 -16.04 -3.46 3.20
N ALA A 619 -16.92 -3.03 2.27
CA ALA A 619 -17.38 -1.65 2.19
C ALA A 619 -18.18 -1.19 3.43
N PHE A 620 -18.86 -2.11 4.11
CA PHE A 620 -19.52 -1.89 5.42
C PHE A 620 -18.57 -2.03 6.63
N LYS A 621 -17.27 -2.28 6.42
CA LYS A 621 -16.25 -2.50 7.47
C LYS A 621 -16.53 -3.70 8.38
N VAL A 622 -17.26 -4.71 7.88
CA VAL A 622 -17.51 -5.99 8.57
C VAL A 622 -16.97 -7.15 7.70
N PRO A 623 -15.65 -7.40 7.70
CA PRO A 623 -15.06 -8.48 6.90
C PRO A 623 -15.41 -9.86 7.47
N LEU A 624 -16.46 -10.48 6.94
CA LEU A 624 -16.98 -11.79 7.37
C LEU A 624 -16.03 -12.98 7.06
N ILE A 625 -14.96 -12.76 6.29
CA ILE A 625 -13.97 -13.77 5.89
C ILE A 625 -12.58 -13.12 5.97
N THR A 626 -11.59 -13.83 6.53
CA THR A 626 -10.20 -13.36 6.54
C THR A 626 -9.65 -13.25 5.11
N VAL A 627 -8.89 -12.19 4.82
CA VAL A 627 -8.52 -11.88 3.43
C VAL A 627 -7.60 -12.94 2.79
N THR A 628 -6.77 -13.66 3.56
CA THR A 628 -6.07 -14.87 3.10
C THR A 628 -7.02 -15.90 2.45
N ASN A 629 -8.26 -16.03 2.96
CA ASN A 629 -9.28 -16.87 2.34
C ASN A 629 -10.02 -16.17 1.20
N SER A 630 -10.18 -14.83 1.21
CA SER A 630 -10.78 -14.12 0.07
C SER A 630 -9.86 -14.07 -1.16
N LYS A 631 -8.54 -14.28 -1.00
CA LYS A 631 -7.62 -14.62 -2.11
C LYS A 631 -8.17 -15.76 -2.97
N ILE A 632 -8.79 -16.80 -2.38
CA ILE A 632 -9.35 -17.94 -3.11
C ILE A 632 -10.49 -17.48 -4.05
N LEU A 633 -11.34 -16.55 -3.61
CA LEU A 633 -12.42 -15.99 -4.43
C LEU A 633 -11.88 -15.14 -5.59
N LEU A 634 -10.91 -14.27 -5.31
CA LEU A 634 -10.29 -13.40 -6.32
C LEU A 634 -9.37 -14.13 -7.31
N VAL A 635 -8.80 -15.26 -6.91
CA VAL A 635 -7.88 -16.05 -7.75
C VAL A 635 -8.61 -17.11 -8.58
N LEU A 636 -9.68 -17.71 -8.07
CA LEU A 636 -10.45 -18.73 -8.80
C LEU A 636 -11.70 -18.16 -9.48
N PHE A 637 -12.60 -17.54 -8.72
CA PHE A 637 -13.93 -17.22 -9.23
C PHE A 637 -13.93 -16.02 -10.19
N PHE A 638 -13.14 -14.97 -9.91
CA PHE A 638 -13.02 -13.81 -10.81
C PHE A 638 -12.49 -14.21 -12.22
N PRO A 639 -11.42 -15.04 -12.35
CA PRO A 639 -10.95 -15.50 -13.67
C PRO A 639 -11.85 -16.51 -14.42
N ILE A 640 -12.64 -17.32 -13.70
CA ILE A 640 -13.40 -18.43 -14.33
C ILE A 640 -14.41 -17.92 -15.36
N ASN A 641 -15.00 -16.73 -15.16
CA ASN A 641 -15.97 -16.14 -16.09
C ASN A 641 -15.35 -15.90 -17.49
N SER A 642 -14.27 -15.11 -17.54
CA SER A 642 -13.51 -14.81 -18.76
C SER A 642 -12.85 -16.05 -19.39
N CYS A 643 -12.56 -17.08 -18.60
CA CYS A 643 -12.11 -18.37 -19.10
C CYS A 643 -13.25 -19.19 -19.74
N ALA A 644 -14.48 -19.15 -19.19
CA ALA A 644 -15.60 -19.97 -19.65
C ALA A 644 -16.19 -19.48 -20.98
N ASN A 645 -16.25 -18.15 -21.19
CA ASN A 645 -16.92 -17.52 -22.33
C ASN A 645 -16.55 -18.14 -23.72
N PRO A 646 -15.25 -18.30 -24.08
CA PRO A 646 -14.86 -18.99 -25.32
C PRO A 646 -15.44 -20.42 -25.48
N PHE A 647 -15.43 -21.21 -24.42
CA PHE A 647 -15.93 -22.59 -24.46
C PHE A 647 -17.45 -22.65 -24.58
N LEU A 648 -18.16 -21.75 -23.90
CA LEU A 648 -19.61 -21.60 -24.06
C LEU A 648 -19.97 -21.27 -25.52
N TYR A 649 -19.26 -20.33 -26.16
CA TYR A 649 -19.47 -20.03 -27.58
C TYR A 649 -19.12 -21.19 -28.51
N ALA A 650 -18.01 -21.89 -28.27
CA ALA A 650 -17.61 -23.05 -29.06
C ALA A 650 -18.61 -24.21 -28.94
N ILE A 651 -19.04 -24.56 -27.73
CA ILE A 651 -20.01 -25.64 -27.49
C ILE A 651 -21.35 -25.27 -28.12
N PHE A 652 -21.84 -24.05 -27.92
CA PHE A 652 -23.22 -23.71 -28.25
C PHE A 652 -23.44 -23.13 -29.67
N THR A 653 -22.41 -22.61 -30.34
CA THR A 653 -22.55 -21.96 -31.66
C THR A 653 -22.04 -22.85 -32.80
N LYS A 654 -22.95 -23.54 -33.50
CA LYS A 654 -22.60 -24.40 -34.67
C LYS A 654 -21.82 -23.66 -35.77
N ALA A 655 -22.14 -22.39 -36.03
CA ALA A 655 -21.44 -21.58 -37.04
C ALA A 655 -19.98 -21.31 -36.64
N PHE A 656 -19.75 -20.89 -35.38
CA PHE A 656 -18.41 -20.69 -34.85
C PHE A 656 -17.57 -21.98 -34.90
N ARG A 657 -18.15 -23.14 -34.56
CA ARG A 657 -17.46 -24.43 -34.74
C ARG A 657 -17.04 -24.69 -36.19
N LYS A 658 -17.90 -24.39 -37.18
CA LYS A 658 -17.57 -24.56 -38.60
C LYS A 658 -16.39 -23.66 -38.98
N ASP A 659 -16.46 -22.37 -38.65
CA ASP A 659 -15.41 -21.39 -38.95
C ASP A 659 -14.09 -21.76 -38.23
N ALA A 660 -14.14 -22.19 -36.97
CA ALA A 660 -12.97 -22.63 -36.19
C ALA A 660 -12.34 -23.94 -36.71
N TYR A 661 -13.14 -24.96 -37.08
CA TYR A 661 -12.62 -26.17 -37.72
C TYR A 661 -12.01 -25.88 -39.09
N GLN A 662 -12.55 -24.91 -39.84
CA GLN A 662 -11.92 -24.44 -41.08
C GLN A 662 -10.57 -23.78 -40.80
N LEU A 663 -10.45 -22.91 -39.79
CA LEU A 663 -9.19 -22.30 -39.39
C LEU A 663 -8.15 -23.35 -38.94
N MET A 664 -8.53 -24.32 -38.09
CA MET A 664 -7.64 -25.42 -37.68
C MET A 664 -7.26 -26.36 -38.83
N SER A 665 -8.07 -26.44 -39.90
CA SER A 665 -7.71 -27.18 -41.11
C SER A 665 -6.72 -26.43 -42.00
N ALA A 666 -6.77 -25.09 -42.01
CA ALA A 666 -5.80 -24.23 -42.69
C ALA A 666 -4.45 -24.17 -41.95
N LEU A 667 -4.48 -24.19 -40.61
CA LEU A 667 -3.31 -24.34 -39.73
C LEU A 667 -2.76 -25.77 -39.65
N GLY A 668 -3.30 -26.71 -40.44
CA GLY A 668 -2.75 -28.06 -40.64
C GLY A 668 -3.15 -29.12 -39.61
N CYS A 669 -3.50 -28.76 -38.38
CA CYS A 669 -3.67 -29.68 -37.23
C CYS A 669 -4.84 -30.68 -37.31
N CYS A 670 -5.71 -30.65 -38.32
CA CYS A 670 -6.88 -31.54 -38.39
C CYS A 670 -7.33 -31.97 -39.80
N LYS A 671 -6.41 -32.40 -40.67
CA LYS A 671 -6.72 -32.89 -42.04
C LYS A 671 -7.82 -33.98 -42.08
N SER A 672 -7.84 -34.92 -41.14
CA SER A 672 -8.76 -36.07 -41.12
C SER A 672 -10.23 -35.71 -40.90
N LYS A 673 -10.55 -34.76 -40.00
CA LYS A 673 -11.96 -34.37 -39.73
C LYS A 673 -12.53 -33.40 -40.78
N ALA A 674 -11.68 -32.75 -41.57
CA ALA A 674 -12.10 -31.83 -42.63
C ALA A 674 -12.66 -32.55 -43.87
N SER A 675 -12.21 -33.76 -44.19
CA SER A 675 -12.71 -34.55 -45.33
C SER A 675 -14.16 -35.01 -45.14
N VAL A 676 -14.51 -35.49 -43.95
CA VAL A 676 -15.86 -35.98 -43.61
C VAL A 676 -16.93 -34.89 -43.81
N HIS A 677 -16.64 -33.64 -43.43
CA HIS A 677 -17.56 -32.52 -43.68
C HIS A 677 -17.58 -32.04 -45.14
N ARG A 678 -16.51 -32.25 -45.92
CA ARG A 678 -16.55 -32.06 -47.39
C ARG A 678 -17.46 -33.07 -48.08
N MET A 679 -17.41 -34.35 -47.65
CA MET A 679 -18.20 -35.41 -48.29
C MET A 679 -19.71 -35.25 -48.06
N ASN A 680 -20.13 -34.88 -46.84
CA ASN A 680 -21.55 -34.63 -46.55
C ASN A 680 -22.13 -33.42 -47.32
N ALA A 681 -21.32 -32.40 -47.65
CA ALA A 681 -21.76 -31.31 -48.51
C ALA A 681 -22.03 -31.82 -49.94
N HIS A 682 -21.11 -32.60 -50.50
CA HIS A 682 -21.17 -33.05 -51.89
C HIS A 682 -22.27 -34.11 -52.15
N CYS A 683 -22.62 -34.93 -51.16
CA CYS A 683 -23.77 -35.85 -51.27
C CYS A 683 -25.12 -35.11 -51.23
N GLY A 684 -25.26 -34.05 -50.42
CA GLY A 684 -26.48 -33.25 -50.38
C GLY A 684 -26.75 -32.51 -51.70
N GLU A 685 -25.69 -32.04 -52.36
CA GLU A 685 -25.75 -31.28 -53.61
C GLU A 685 -26.15 -32.16 -54.81
N LYS A 686 -25.71 -33.42 -54.86
CA LYS A 686 -26.12 -34.38 -55.91
C LYS A 686 -27.56 -34.87 -55.78
N ALA A 687 -28.12 -34.93 -54.56
CA ALA A 687 -29.51 -35.32 -54.32
C ALA A 687 -30.51 -34.28 -54.85
N ILE A 688 -30.12 -33.01 -54.94
CA ILE A 688 -30.98 -31.91 -55.40
C ILE A 688 -30.95 -31.80 -56.94
N ASN A 689 -29.78 -31.98 -57.56
CA ASN A 689 -29.59 -31.74 -58.99
C ASN A 689 -30.14 -32.82 -59.95
N PHE A 690 -30.73 -33.90 -59.43
CA PHE A 690 -31.44 -34.90 -60.27
C PHE A 690 -32.96 -34.63 -60.38
N GLY A 691 -33.50 -33.62 -59.68
CA GLY A 691 -34.95 -33.41 -59.56
C GLY A 691 -35.61 -32.44 -60.54
N SER A 692 -34.87 -31.80 -61.46
CA SER A 692 -35.36 -30.59 -62.16
C SER A 692 -35.14 -30.55 -63.69
N SER A 693 -35.00 -31.71 -64.36
CA SER A 693 -35.04 -31.77 -65.83
C SER A 693 -35.88 -32.94 -66.33
N TYR A 694 -37.16 -32.66 -66.62
CA TYR A 694 -37.97 -33.18 -67.73
C TYR A 694 -39.46 -32.84 -67.50
N LYS A 695 -39.98 -31.87 -68.26
CA LYS A 695 -41.43 -31.64 -68.46
C LYS A 695 -41.64 -31.19 -69.90
N GLY A 696 -42.18 -32.07 -70.74
CA GLY A 696 -42.44 -31.75 -72.14
C GLY A 696 -43.05 -32.90 -72.92
N SER A 697 -44.36 -32.78 -73.21
CA SER A 697 -45.15 -33.57 -74.18
C SER A 697 -45.40 -35.07 -73.93
N GLY A 698 -46.66 -35.46 -74.14
CA GLY A 698 -46.95 -36.57 -75.05
C GLY A 698 -47.40 -37.92 -74.48
N THR A 699 -48.70 -38.20 -74.69
CA THR A 699 -49.30 -39.56 -74.86
C THR A 699 -49.44 -40.47 -73.62
N ALA A 700 -50.52 -41.26 -73.63
CA ALA A 700 -50.93 -42.17 -72.56
C ALA A 700 -50.40 -43.62 -72.77
N VAL A 701 -50.69 -44.51 -71.81
CA VAL A 701 -51.20 -45.91 -71.96
C VAL A 701 -50.73 -46.89 -70.86
N ARG A 702 -51.73 -47.43 -70.11
CA ARG A 702 -51.86 -48.75 -69.42
C ARG A 702 -50.99 -49.18 -68.22
N LEU A 703 -51.67 -50.02 -67.42
CA LEU A 703 -51.21 -50.91 -66.34
C LEU A 703 -50.41 -52.13 -66.85
N ALA A 704 -49.46 -52.61 -66.04
CA ALA A 704 -49.24 -54.01 -65.63
C ALA A 704 -48.34 -53.97 -64.36
N VAL A 705 -48.50 -54.69 -63.23
CA VAL A 705 -49.04 -56.02 -62.83
C VAL A 705 -47.93 -57.09 -62.67
N MET A 706 -47.87 -57.68 -61.45
CA MET A 706 -47.05 -58.83 -61.00
C MET A 706 -45.52 -58.61 -60.94
N GLU A 707 -44.72 -59.29 -60.10
CA GLU A 707 -44.94 -60.42 -59.15
C GLU A 707 -44.17 -60.14 -57.82
N GLY A 708 -44.40 -60.80 -56.67
CA GLY A 708 -43.87 -62.13 -56.29
C GLY A 708 -42.42 -62.05 -55.74
N GLN A 709 -42.02 -62.55 -54.56
CA GLN A 709 -42.70 -63.38 -53.55
C GLN A 709 -42.03 -63.25 -52.13
N SER A 710 -42.26 -64.22 -51.23
CA SER A 710 -41.94 -64.31 -49.78
C SER A 710 -40.43 -64.19 -49.40
N HIS A 711 -40.00 -63.93 -48.14
CA HIS A 711 -40.41 -64.56 -46.86
C HIS A 711 -40.28 -63.72 -45.56
N HIS A 712 -41.22 -63.96 -44.63
CA HIS A 712 -41.12 -63.84 -43.16
C HIS A 712 -40.82 -65.25 -42.55
N PRO A 713 -40.48 -65.47 -41.24
CA PRO A 713 -41.09 -64.98 -39.97
C PRO A 713 -40.14 -64.04 -39.19
N LYS A 714 -40.10 -63.79 -37.85
CA LYS A 714 -40.97 -63.85 -36.62
C LYS A 714 -40.57 -62.57 -35.78
N GLU A 715 -40.98 -62.12 -34.58
CA GLU A 715 -41.28 -62.66 -33.21
C GLU A 715 -40.07 -63.29 -32.48
N GLU A 716 -39.75 -63.12 -31.19
CA GLU A 716 -40.31 -62.42 -30.00
C GLU A 716 -39.14 -61.64 -29.29
N GLY A 717 -39.26 -60.91 -28.16
CA GLY A 717 -40.34 -60.75 -27.16
C GLY A 717 -40.01 -59.65 -26.13
N GLU A 718 -40.68 -59.66 -24.96
CA GLU A 718 -40.73 -58.57 -23.96
C GLU A 718 -39.77 -58.70 -22.74
N LEU A 719 -39.79 -57.68 -21.86
CA LEU A 719 -39.21 -57.59 -20.50
C LEU A 719 -37.67 -57.60 -20.41
N THR A 720 -37.01 -56.71 -19.67
CA THR A 720 -37.43 -55.80 -18.56
C THR A 720 -36.87 -54.38 -18.67
#